data_AF-A0A1C3ECA4-F1
#
_entry.id   AF-A0A1C3ECA4-F1
#
_cell.length_a   1.000
_cell.length_b   1.000
_cell.length_c   1.000
_cell.angle_alpha   90.00
_cell.angle_beta   90.00
_cell.angle_gamma   90.00
#
_symmetry.space_group_name_H-M   'P 1'
#
loop_
_entity.id
_entity.type
_entity.pdbx_description
1 polymer ?
#
loop_
_entity_poly.entity_id
_entity_poly.type
_entity_poly.pdbx_seq_one_letter_code
_entity_poly.pdbx_strand_id
1 'polypeptide(L)'
;MVLAKRAALAVAISSALTLTACGGDSSSESIGTTDKDKVQVGGAIITALDGYLYNALLCADDNDDGKCTENEVIKDRNGELLLTDKAGRIDAEVSLEDENRLATHPRLVTTFQSVYDDTDVFTEDMDLPGQAMKAVTLRAPSGAEIISPITDLVSAQMETGLTQKEAEKVVIESLSGLSNSELSKETLYSDYIKAKEKGDTAQADVAKKLHKTAQILTETKANASSEDAFDKHIDDIVEKTVEHTKGMTDEELEDETNKPFVPVTDEKTDDIVENRVATFNPEHLDGLAYKVASVNDLYGDKEYWQDKALDISEFLPLVSDQDAEENGHKNTVSIANIDELKTANLIVEISDNVLNISRNDNTKAVSPQNYQIQLISDDIDAEGNPVADAEDRPLTIRALKTLSLTVKSYNHTPDVVASKQAEIQQQLDGLELVKGEQLQTTTLDLNDLFSDKDGDTLTLQVSLSLQGVNAEINGNQLTLSGTPSTPATDIKLTITATDSQQLRAESVFSLPDVKVLDFDTTLRDTLVGANKVWYRWTSYGNQQDNTLTATCVAFKFVPGDNSNSGNVFFKEGQTCAKESDVVNPFGTWSVNTQNGSIRLSTEMGSSTLSGLLNKDLSDETNTPHIVVAEEETASAVTRASSGSLSVETDTTHYVSTYYKGIKSANSYWNFNNATLWINGEAAKVFSESKIDLYSNEGRPAILNVSVNIGGQSCSSLGFEEVSEETDKGNSYIFSESSPEFIIFSNNGNYVHSSDIAETYITDTEEQGCAVKLFPYVENRLDVNPGAPLTIRFTAKDSANNEEFIINTFVDRHMAIQAGHDLNVDSSGLYFIHGFNVLYISQEDGQFWGREGTFDPESKTLTFGEKKEESSTFLRYQTASGKAAYQVYGSTCDSYDRCEHESFSFWSNDGKNIFIQSANDKILELELPFTYDEPSALDKLKELSGQDVSFLNTTWFINFPDHKDESGQFTFKADGAYRNDSLFSRWEDFPEDLPCLKAEGHTCRYEELNDMYDFDDEGQMHDVKWRWNPETPNIIQRFKDGRHNSTWTRLSLN
;
A
#
# COMPACT_ATOMS: atom_id res chain seq x y z
N MET A 1 92.56 22.06 6.31
CA MET A 1 91.85 20.79 6.53
C MET A 1 90.50 21.14 7.13
N VAL A 2 89.50 21.36 6.27
CA VAL A 2 88.12 21.74 6.62
C VAL A 2 87.22 20.85 5.78
N LEU A 3 86.32 20.11 6.44
CA LEU A 3 85.37 19.18 5.84
C LEU A 3 84.33 19.93 4.98
N ALA A 4 84.17 19.50 3.73
CA ALA A 4 83.04 19.86 2.89
C ALA A 4 81.84 18.96 3.22
N LYS A 5 80.69 19.58 3.50
CA LYS A 5 79.39 18.92 3.67
C LYS A 5 78.86 18.50 2.30
N ARG A 6 78.58 17.21 2.13
CA ARG A 6 77.68 16.68 1.08
C ARG A 6 76.24 16.91 1.54
N ALA A 7 75.44 17.57 0.72
CA ALA A 7 73.98 17.63 0.88
C ALA A 7 73.37 16.48 0.08
N ALA A 8 72.74 15.55 0.80
CA ALA A 8 71.92 14.48 0.25
C ALA A 8 70.49 15.00 0.08
N LEU A 9 69.85 14.66 -1.04
CA LEU A 9 68.42 14.87 -1.26
C LEU A 9 67.72 13.50 -1.16
N ALA A 10 66.87 13.35 -0.15
CA ALA A 10 65.82 12.35 0.04
C ALA A 10 64.74 13.07 0.89
N VAL A 11 63.42 12.93 0.75
CA VAL A 11 62.48 11.78 0.87
C VAL A 11 61.10 12.35 0.43
N ALA A 12 60.12 11.65 -0.17
CA ALA A 12 59.15 10.66 0.36
C ALA A 12 58.22 10.21 -0.80
N ILE A 13 57.61 9.01 -0.89
CA ILE A 13 57.12 8.06 0.12
C ILE A 13 57.36 6.63 -0.38
N SER A 14 58.01 5.79 0.45
CA SER A 14 57.99 4.34 0.32
C SER A 14 57.04 3.78 1.38
N SER A 15 56.11 2.91 0.99
CA SER A 15 55.41 2.04 1.94
C SER A 15 55.26 0.62 1.37
N ALA A 16 56.06 -0.26 1.97
CA ALA A 16 55.81 -1.67 2.28
C ALA A 16 55.50 -2.67 1.14
N LEU A 17 56.48 -3.54 0.86
CA LEU A 17 56.37 -4.97 1.18
C LEU A 17 57.77 -5.57 1.39
N THR A 18 58.10 -5.84 2.65
CA THR A 18 59.16 -6.77 3.03
C THR A 18 58.64 -8.20 2.84
N LEU A 19 59.19 -8.95 1.89
CA LEU A 19 59.10 -10.41 1.92
C LEU A 19 60.49 -11.00 2.12
N THR A 20 60.68 -11.46 3.34
CA THR A 20 61.77 -12.32 3.80
C THR A 20 61.81 -13.63 3.01
N ALA A 21 63.00 -13.98 2.51
CA ALA A 21 63.32 -15.32 2.08
C ALA A 21 63.43 -16.29 3.28
N CYS A 22 63.16 -17.58 3.01
CA CYS A 22 63.58 -18.81 3.71
C CYS A 22 62.51 -19.61 4.51
N GLY A 23 62.21 -20.84 4.03
CA GLY A 23 62.31 -22.06 4.86
C GLY A 23 61.04 -22.71 5.48
N GLY A 24 60.52 -23.74 4.81
CA GLY A 24 60.28 -25.11 5.33
C GLY A 24 59.52 -25.41 6.65
N ASP A 25 58.39 -26.12 6.46
CA ASP A 25 57.99 -27.41 7.10
C ASP A 25 56.69 -27.49 7.96
N SER A 26 55.86 -28.45 7.54
CA SER A 26 54.70 -29.15 8.11
C SER A 26 53.73 -28.47 9.12
N SER A 27 52.44 -28.37 8.73
CA SER A 27 51.37 -29.21 9.30
C SER A 27 50.03 -28.97 8.59
N SER A 28 49.31 -30.06 8.36
CA SER A 28 48.03 -30.15 7.67
C SER A 28 46.85 -29.78 8.55
N GLU A 29 45.89 -29.01 8.04
CA GLU A 29 44.45 -29.33 8.19
C GLU A 29 43.60 -28.55 7.17
N SER A 30 42.73 -29.30 6.51
CA SER A 30 41.80 -28.90 5.47
C SER A 30 40.54 -28.24 6.04
N ILE A 31 40.03 -27.19 5.40
CA ILE A 31 38.60 -26.94 5.16
C ILE A 31 38.51 -26.17 3.83
N GLY A 32 37.77 -26.74 2.87
CA GLY A 32 37.52 -26.11 1.58
C GLY A 32 36.21 -25.34 1.57
N THR A 33 36.18 -24.27 0.78
CA THR A 33 35.01 -23.77 0.05
C THR A 33 35.52 -23.03 -1.18
N THR A 34 34.97 -23.39 -2.34
CA THR A 34 35.17 -22.74 -3.64
C THR A 34 34.65 -21.31 -3.62
N ASP A 35 35.57 -20.34 -3.65
CA ASP A 35 35.35 -18.97 -4.13
C ASP A 35 36.49 -18.71 -5.14
N LYS A 36 36.18 -18.83 -6.43
CA LYS A 36 36.99 -18.17 -7.47
C LYS A 36 36.57 -16.70 -7.46
N ASP A 37 37.53 -15.81 -7.60
CA ASP A 37 37.39 -14.35 -7.75
C ASP A 37 37.55 -13.52 -6.46
N LYS A 38 38.65 -13.74 -5.74
CA LYS A 38 39.31 -12.66 -5.00
C LYS A 38 40.67 -12.39 -5.64
N VAL A 39 40.72 -11.43 -6.57
CA VAL A 39 41.96 -10.91 -7.14
C VAL A 39 42.79 -10.32 -6.00
N GLN A 40 44.00 -10.83 -5.78
CA GLN A 40 44.95 -10.20 -4.85
C GLN A 40 45.43 -8.89 -5.45
N VAL A 41 45.65 -7.90 -4.61
CA VAL A 41 45.76 -6.50 -5.02
C VAL A 41 47.17 -5.94 -4.86
N GLY A 42 47.62 -5.19 -5.85
CA GLY A 42 48.91 -4.52 -5.96
C GLY A 42 48.78 -3.01 -6.19
N GLY A 43 49.90 -2.26 -6.16
CA GLY A 43 49.93 -0.81 -6.43
C GLY A 43 50.88 -0.44 -7.57
N ALA A 44 50.45 0.46 -8.46
CA ALA A 44 51.26 1.00 -9.55
C ALA A 44 51.46 2.51 -9.35
N ILE A 45 52.73 2.94 -9.23
CA ILE A 45 53.14 4.35 -9.20
C ILE A 45 54.04 4.60 -10.40
N ILE A 46 53.56 5.39 -11.36
CA ILE A 46 54.27 5.70 -12.61
C ILE A 46 54.14 7.20 -12.88
N THR A 47 55.21 7.82 -13.38
CA THR A 47 55.19 9.19 -13.92
C THR A 47 55.71 9.19 -15.36
N ALA A 48 54.89 9.59 -16.31
CA ALA A 48 55.22 9.78 -17.72
C ALA A 48 55.63 11.23 -17.99
N LEU A 49 56.82 11.43 -18.57
CA LEU A 49 57.42 12.75 -18.75
C LEU A 49 57.76 13.01 -20.22
N ASP A 50 57.20 14.08 -20.77
CA ASP A 50 57.79 14.95 -21.78
C ASP A 50 57.68 16.39 -21.23
N GLY A 51 56.45 16.94 -21.29
CA GLY A 51 55.91 18.04 -20.49
C GLY A 51 54.94 17.63 -19.38
N TYR A 52 55.00 16.37 -18.95
CA TYR A 52 53.91 15.57 -18.39
C TYR A 52 52.86 15.21 -19.44
N LEU A 53 52.78 13.92 -19.73
CA LEU A 53 51.78 13.40 -20.66
C LEU A 53 50.47 13.19 -19.90
N TYR A 54 49.42 13.92 -20.25
CA TYR A 54 48.08 13.74 -19.69
C TYR A 54 47.27 12.79 -20.60
N ASN A 55 46.54 11.85 -20.02
CA ASN A 55 45.80 10.81 -20.71
C ASN A 55 46.66 9.92 -21.62
N ALA A 56 47.85 9.52 -21.17
CA ALA A 56 48.67 8.53 -21.86
C ALA A 56 48.43 7.13 -21.28
N LEU A 57 48.40 6.10 -22.13
CA LEU A 57 48.00 4.75 -21.76
C LEU A 57 49.20 3.92 -21.28
N LEU A 58 49.04 3.25 -20.15
CA LEU A 58 50.05 2.37 -19.56
C LEU A 58 49.94 0.92 -20.04
N CYS A 59 51.08 0.36 -20.44
CA CYS A 59 51.19 -1.04 -20.85
C CYS A 59 52.44 -1.71 -20.25
N ALA A 60 52.39 -3.04 -20.07
CA ALA A 60 53.56 -3.87 -19.80
C ALA A 60 53.93 -4.62 -21.08
N ASP A 61 55.14 -4.43 -21.57
CA ASP A 61 55.65 -5.04 -22.81
C ASP A 61 56.01 -6.51 -22.56
N ASP A 62 55.01 -7.39 -22.53
CA ASP A 62 55.21 -8.80 -22.16
C ASP A 62 56.00 -9.58 -23.22
N ASN A 63 56.03 -9.08 -24.46
CA ASN A 63 56.63 -9.74 -25.61
C ASN A 63 57.99 -9.14 -26.05
N ASP A 64 58.42 -8.05 -25.41
CA ASP A 64 59.64 -7.28 -25.69
C ASP A 64 59.70 -6.74 -27.14
N ASP A 65 58.56 -6.34 -27.73
CA ASP A 65 58.46 -5.79 -29.09
C ASP A 65 58.36 -4.26 -29.14
N GLY A 66 58.33 -3.61 -27.98
CA GLY A 66 58.30 -2.15 -27.84
C GLY A 66 56.95 -1.52 -28.15
N LYS A 67 55.90 -2.30 -28.43
CA LYS A 67 54.57 -1.81 -28.84
C LYS A 67 53.53 -2.17 -27.80
N CYS A 68 52.60 -1.26 -27.56
CA CYS A 68 51.46 -1.58 -26.70
C CYS A 68 50.36 -2.27 -27.50
N THR A 69 50.17 -3.57 -27.28
CA THR A 69 49.00 -4.30 -27.79
C THR A 69 47.87 -4.41 -26.75
N GLU A 70 46.65 -4.75 -27.17
CA GLU A 70 45.48 -4.81 -26.30
C GLU A 70 45.66 -5.72 -25.06
N ASN A 71 46.43 -6.81 -25.20
CA ASN A 71 46.72 -7.74 -24.10
C ASN A 71 47.78 -7.20 -23.12
N GLU A 72 48.56 -6.20 -23.54
CA GLU A 72 49.64 -5.57 -22.77
C GLU A 72 49.16 -4.39 -21.93
N VAL A 73 47.94 -3.92 -22.19
CA VAL A 73 47.32 -2.82 -21.47
C VAL A 73 47.10 -3.16 -20.00
N ILE A 74 47.52 -2.26 -19.12
CA ILE A 74 47.27 -2.36 -17.68
C ILE A 74 45.96 -1.66 -17.34
N LYS A 75 45.12 -2.36 -16.56
CA LYS A 75 43.82 -1.88 -16.11
C LYS A 75 43.76 -1.78 -14.59
N ASP A 76 42.86 -0.96 -14.10
CA ASP A 76 42.56 -0.87 -12.67
C ASP A 76 41.76 -2.11 -12.18
N ARG A 77 41.42 -2.15 -10.89
CA ARG A 77 40.63 -3.25 -10.30
C ARG A 77 39.21 -3.39 -10.87
N ASN A 78 38.67 -2.35 -11.49
CA ASN A 78 37.35 -2.36 -12.10
C ASN A 78 37.42 -2.74 -13.59
N GLY A 79 38.63 -2.96 -14.13
CA GLY A 79 38.85 -3.24 -15.54
C GLY A 79 38.86 -1.99 -16.42
N GLU A 80 39.00 -0.80 -15.83
CA GLU A 80 39.14 0.47 -16.55
C GLU A 80 40.59 0.71 -16.96
N LEU A 81 40.79 1.44 -18.07
CA LEU A 81 42.12 1.80 -18.55
C LEU A 81 42.83 2.72 -17.55
N LEU A 82 44.11 2.47 -17.30
CA LEU A 82 44.94 3.41 -16.54
C LEU A 82 45.55 4.44 -17.48
N LEU A 83 45.06 5.67 -17.34
CA LEU A 83 45.53 6.84 -18.04
C LEU A 83 46.24 7.78 -17.08
N THR A 84 47.30 8.42 -17.53
CA THR A 84 48.03 9.41 -16.72
C THR A 84 47.21 10.66 -16.43
N ASP A 85 47.39 11.25 -15.26
CA ASP A 85 46.78 12.53 -14.87
C ASP A 85 47.56 13.75 -15.43
N LYS A 86 47.12 14.97 -15.09
CA LYS A 86 47.77 16.22 -15.54
C LYS A 86 49.18 16.44 -14.98
N ALA A 87 49.61 15.64 -14.01
CA ALA A 87 50.98 15.61 -13.51
C ALA A 87 51.75 14.41 -14.11
N GLY A 88 51.23 13.80 -15.18
CA GLY A 88 51.80 12.64 -15.86
C GLY A 88 51.71 11.36 -15.04
N ARG A 89 50.90 11.30 -13.99
CA ARG A 89 50.97 10.22 -12.99
C ARG A 89 49.86 9.20 -13.13
N ILE A 90 50.21 7.95 -12.82
CA ILE A 90 49.28 6.89 -12.47
C ILE A 90 49.63 6.47 -11.04
N ASP A 91 48.66 6.64 -10.14
CA ASP A 91 48.70 6.13 -8.75
C ASP A 91 47.43 5.32 -8.54
N ALA A 92 47.49 4.04 -8.89
CA ALA A 92 46.33 3.19 -8.97
C ALA A 92 46.58 1.80 -8.35
N GLU A 93 45.53 1.25 -7.76
CA GLU A 93 45.55 -0.13 -7.33
C GLU A 93 45.24 -1.06 -8.51
N VAL A 94 46.09 -2.05 -8.75
CA VAL A 94 46.01 -3.01 -9.86
C VAL A 94 45.94 -4.44 -9.35
N SER A 95 45.78 -5.41 -10.25
CA SER A 95 45.90 -6.81 -9.90
C SER A 95 47.36 -7.16 -9.53
N LEU A 96 47.57 -8.16 -8.67
CA LEU A 96 48.91 -8.66 -8.37
C LEU A 96 49.60 -9.24 -9.60
N GLU A 97 48.84 -9.72 -10.59
CA GLU A 97 49.37 -10.17 -11.88
C GLU A 97 49.95 -9.00 -12.67
N ASP A 98 49.20 -7.91 -12.80
CA ASP A 98 49.65 -6.69 -13.49
C ASP A 98 50.81 -5.99 -12.77
N GLU A 99 50.80 -6.00 -11.43
CA GLU A 99 51.95 -5.52 -10.64
C GLU A 99 53.22 -6.35 -10.96
N ASN A 100 53.08 -7.68 -11.06
CA ASN A 100 54.20 -8.55 -11.43
C ASN A 100 54.66 -8.30 -12.88
N ARG A 101 53.73 -8.11 -13.83
CA ARG A 101 54.05 -7.75 -15.22
C ARG A 101 54.85 -6.46 -15.27
N LEU A 102 54.37 -5.39 -14.64
CA LEU A 102 55.08 -4.10 -14.52
C LEU A 102 56.41 -4.18 -13.77
N ALA A 103 56.63 -5.19 -12.94
CA ALA A 103 57.89 -5.41 -12.22
C ALA A 103 58.91 -6.24 -13.02
N THR A 104 58.45 -7.07 -13.96
CA THR A 104 59.29 -8.06 -14.67
C THR A 104 59.49 -7.75 -16.15
N HIS A 105 58.60 -6.98 -16.76
CA HIS A 105 58.65 -6.56 -18.16
C HIS A 105 58.90 -5.05 -18.28
N PRO A 106 59.42 -4.56 -19.42
CA PRO A 106 59.49 -3.14 -19.72
C PRO A 106 58.12 -2.47 -19.62
N ARG A 107 58.12 -1.19 -19.28
CA ARG A 107 56.89 -0.39 -19.15
C ARG A 107 56.77 0.54 -20.34
N LEU A 108 55.57 0.63 -20.90
CA LEU A 108 55.26 1.50 -22.02
C LEU A 108 54.26 2.55 -21.59
N VAL A 109 54.45 3.77 -22.10
CA VAL A 109 53.41 4.77 -22.16
C VAL A 109 53.19 5.14 -23.62
N THR A 110 51.98 4.90 -24.12
CA THR A 110 51.61 5.27 -25.48
C THR A 110 50.73 6.50 -25.48
N THR A 111 51.05 7.44 -26.36
CA THR A 111 50.20 8.58 -26.68
C THR A 111 49.28 8.22 -27.85
N PHE A 112 48.12 8.86 -27.93
CA PHE A 112 47.16 8.64 -29.01
C PHE A 112 46.33 9.88 -29.28
N GLN A 113 45.88 10.03 -30.52
CA GLN A 113 44.93 11.07 -30.92
C GLN A 113 43.47 10.69 -30.60
N SER A 114 43.23 9.42 -30.24
CA SER A 114 41.99 8.93 -29.64
C SER A 114 42.19 7.53 -29.03
N VAL A 115 41.65 7.24 -27.84
CA VAL A 115 41.71 5.89 -27.22
C VAL A 115 40.85 4.88 -28.00
N TYR A 116 39.69 5.33 -28.48
CA TYR A 116 38.72 4.55 -29.25
C TYR A 116 38.23 5.38 -30.42
N ASP A 117 37.78 4.75 -31.51
CA ASP A 117 37.29 5.46 -32.70
C ASP A 117 36.17 6.49 -32.40
N ASP A 118 35.51 6.38 -31.24
CA ASP A 118 34.34 7.19 -30.83
C ASP A 118 34.49 7.95 -29.48
N THR A 119 35.70 8.06 -28.88
CA THR A 119 35.87 8.76 -27.57
C THR A 119 36.66 10.06 -27.68
N ASP A 120 36.25 11.11 -26.96
CA ASP A 120 36.99 12.37 -26.81
C ASP A 120 38.20 12.26 -25.85
N VAL A 121 38.83 11.09 -25.74
CA VAL A 121 40.00 10.87 -24.87
C VAL A 121 41.23 10.73 -25.75
N PHE A 122 42.15 11.68 -25.64
CA PHE A 122 43.41 11.78 -26.36
C PHE A 122 44.52 12.21 -25.41
N THR A 123 45.77 12.00 -25.79
CA THR A 123 46.91 12.41 -24.99
C THR A 123 47.27 13.88 -25.25
N GLU A 124 47.47 14.63 -24.17
CA GLU A 124 47.97 16.01 -24.19
C GLU A 124 49.38 16.07 -23.62
N ASP A 125 50.22 16.89 -24.25
CA ASP A 125 51.45 17.34 -23.63
C ASP A 125 51.14 18.59 -22.80
N MET A 126 51.37 18.55 -21.49
CA MET A 126 51.02 19.67 -20.62
C MET A 126 51.95 20.89 -20.81
N ASP A 127 53.03 20.77 -21.59
CA ASP A 127 53.80 21.91 -22.09
C ASP A 127 52.98 22.73 -23.13
N LEU A 128 52.10 22.09 -23.91
CA LEU A 128 51.24 22.70 -24.94
C LEU A 128 49.77 22.24 -24.78
N PRO A 129 49.07 22.64 -23.71
CA PRO A 129 47.72 22.17 -23.41
C PRO A 129 46.71 22.62 -24.47
N GLY A 130 45.73 21.77 -24.78
CA GLY A 130 44.72 22.08 -25.81
C GLY A 130 45.05 21.58 -27.22
N GLN A 131 46.07 20.74 -27.37
CA GLN A 131 46.45 20.09 -28.62
C GLN A 131 46.62 18.59 -28.43
N ALA A 132 46.09 17.80 -29.38
CA ALA A 132 46.27 16.35 -29.36
C ALA A 132 47.69 15.98 -29.83
N MET A 133 48.37 15.12 -29.09
CA MET A 133 49.70 14.62 -29.46
C MET A 133 49.63 13.60 -30.61
N LYS A 134 50.69 13.56 -31.44
CA LYS A 134 50.92 12.42 -32.34
C LYS A 134 51.14 11.14 -31.53
N ALA A 135 50.79 10.01 -32.13
CA ALA A 135 51.01 8.71 -31.51
C ALA A 135 52.51 8.40 -31.41
N VAL A 136 52.98 8.14 -30.20
CA VAL A 136 54.36 7.82 -29.83
C VAL A 136 54.32 6.86 -28.65
N THR A 137 55.18 5.83 -28.68
CA THR A 137 55.41 4.96 -27.52
C THR A 137 56.70 5.35 -26.82
N LEU A 138 56.66 5.58 -25.51
CA LEU A 138 57.84 5.76 -24.67
C LEU A 138 58.06 4.53 -23.80
N ARG A 139 59.28 3.99 -23.81
CA ARG A 139 59.68 2.80 -23.05
C ARG A 139 60.46 3.16 -21.79
N ALA A 140 60.37 2.30 -20.79
CA ALA A 140 61.29 2.28 -19.68
C ALA A 140 61.65 0.84 -19.28
N PRO A 141 62.89 0.58 -18.81
CA PRO A 141 63.29 -0.73 -18.33
C PRO A 141 62.42 -1.22 -17.17
N SER A 142 62.32 -2.55 -17.01
CA SER A 142 61.54 -3.20 -15.96
C SER A 142 61.80 -2.60 -14.56
N GLY A 143 60.74 -2.26 -13.84
CA GLY A 143 60.82 -1.69 -12.49
C GLY A 143 61.09 -0.18 -12.40
N ALA A 144 61.18 0.54 -13.52
CA ALA A 144 61.29 2.00 -13.51
C ALA A 144 59.95 2.68 -13.17
N GLU A 145 59.94 3.62 -12.22
CA GLU A 145 58.76 4.43 -11.87
C GLU A 145 58.59 5.66 -12.77
N ILE A 146 59.60 5.98 -13.58
CA ILE A 146 59.57 7.10 -14.54
C ILE A 146 59.70 6.54 -15.95
N ILE A 147 58.83 7.02 -16.83
CA ILE A 147 58.84 6.72 -18.27
C ILE A 147 58.98 8.06 -19.00
N SER A 148 60.03 8.22 -19.79
CA SER A 148 60.36 9.48 -20.47
C SER A 148 61.14 9.19 -21.77
N PRO A 149 61.31 10.17 -22.67
CA PRO A 149 62.22 10.04 -23.81
C PRO A 149 63.63 9.63 -23.39
N ILE A 150 64.09 10.04 -22.21
CA ILE A 150 65.41 9.67 -21.69
C ILE A 150 65.47 8.20 -21.25
N THR A 151 64.41 7.65 -20.63
CA THR A 151 64.36 6.22 -20.34
C THR A 151 64.10 5.38 -21.59
N ASP A 152 63.46 5.97 -22.61
CA ASP A 152 63.29 5.34 -23.92
C ASP A 152 64.64 5.11 -24.59
N LEU A 153 65.57 6.07 -24.48
CA LEU A 153 66.97 5.88 -24.93
C LEU A 153 67.63 4.66 -24.25
N VAL A 154 67.41 4.47 -22.95
CA VAL A 154 67.97 3.30 -22.23
C VAL A 154 67.39 2.01 -22.79
N SER A 155 66.09 1.99 -23.05
CA SER A 155 65.38 0.83 -23.60
C SER A 155 65.85 0.52 -25.04
N ALA A 156 65.93 1.54 -25.90
CA ALA A 156 66.47 1.42 -27.26
C ALA A 156 67.92 0.89 -27.27
N GLN A 157 68.77 1.36 -26.34
CA GLN A 157 70.14 0.84 -26.20
C GLN A 157 70.17 -0.62 -25.71
N MET A 158 69.22 -1.05 -24.88
CA MET A 158 69.09 -2.45 -24.48
C MET A 158 68.72 -3.36 -25.66
N GLU A 159 67.91 -2.88 -26.60
CA GLU A 159 67.54 -3.62 -27.83
C GLU A 159 68.73 -3.88 -28.76
N THR A 160 69.81 -3.09 -28.64
CA THR A 160 71.09 -3.38 -29.32
C THR A 160 71.84 -4.58 -28.73
N GLY A 161 71.32 -5.17 -27.64
CA GLY A 161 71.87 -6.33 -26.94
C GLY A 161 72.65 -5.98 -25.67
N LEU A 162 72.62 -4.73 -25.22
CA LEU A 162 73.27 -4.29 -23.98
C LEU A 162 72.46 -4.67 -22.75
N THR A 163 73.14 -4.95 -21.63
CA THR A 163 72.44 -5.04 -20.34
C THR A 163 71.96 -3.67 -19.89
N GLN A 164 70.93 -3.59 -19.05
CA GLN A 164 70.41 -2.32 -18.52
C GLN A 164 71.52 -1.41 -17.96
N LYS A 165 72.48 -1.97 -17.20
CA LYS A 165 73.57 -1.20 -16.62
C LYS A 165 74.55 -0.65 -17.66
N GLU A 166 74.76 -1.38 -18.75
CA GLU A 166 75.61 -0.95 -19.87
C GLU A 166 74.89 0.12 -20.69
N ALA A 167 73.61 -0.08 -20.98
CA ALA A 167 72.76 0.90 -21.66
C ALA A 167 72.67 2.23 -20.87
N GLU A 168 72.41 2.18 -19.56
CA GLU A 168 72.41 3.36 -18.68
C GLU A 168 73.73 4.14 -18.78
N LYS A 169 74.85 3.43 -18.87
CA LYS A 169 76.17 4.06 -18.98
C LYS A 169 76.35 4.75 -20.33
N VAL A 170 75.94 4.10 -21.42
CA VAL A 170 75.99 4.69 -22.78
C VAL A 170 75.16 5.97 -22.83
N VAL A 171 73.91 5.93 -22.34
CA VAL A 171 73.03 7.10 -22.33
C VAL A 171 73.61 8.25 -21.48
N ILE A 172 74.19 7.96 -20.30
CA ILE A 172 74.87 8.98 -19.48
C ILE A 172 76.06 9.61 -20.21
N GLU A 173 76.85 8.82 -20.91
CA GLU A 173 77.99 9.31 -21.71
C GLU A 173 77.51 10.22 -22.84
N SER A 174 76.45 9.84 -23.56
CA SER A 174 75.86 10.64 -24.65
C SER A 174 75.25 11.96 -24.16
N LEU A 175 74.60 11.96 -22.99
CA LEU A 175 74.01 13.17 -22.40
C LEU A 175 75.03 14.07 -21.67
N SER A 176 76.28 13.63 -21.50
CA SER A 176 77.29 14.35 -20.71
C SER A 176 77.58 15.76 -21.23
N GLY A 177 77.31 16.04 -22.52
CA GLY A 177 77.47 17.36 -23.13
C GLY A 177 76.54 18.45 -22.57
N LEU A 178 75.47 18.07 -21.88
CA LEU A 178 74.48 19.00 -21.31
C LEU A 178 74.91 19.61 -19.97
N SER A 179 75.89 19.00 -19.29
CA SER A 179 76.31 19.35 -17.93
C SER A 179 77.81 19.60 -17.82
N ASN A 180 78.21 20.53 -16.96
CA ASN A 180 79.62 20.73 -16.60
C ASN A 180 80.11 19.78 -15.48
N SER A 181 79.21 18.93 -14.95
CA SER A 181 79.48 17.90 -13.94
C SER A 181 79.00 16.53 -14.40
N GLU A 182 79.61 15.46 -13.87
CA GLU A 182 79.24 14.07 -14.16
C GLU A 182 77.75 13.82 -13.84
N LEU A 183 77.00 13.35 -14.85
CA LEU A 183 75.61 12.92 -14.68
C LEU A 183 75.57 11.57 -13.98
N SER A 184 74.57 11.35 -13.12
CA SER A 184 74.43 10.09 -12.39
C SER A 184 73.27 9.26 -12.93
N LYS A 185 73.21 7.98 -12.53
CA LYS A 185 72.10 7.09 -12.89
C LYS A 185 70.75 7.67 -12.46
N GLU A 186 70.71 8.34 -11.31
CA GLU A 186 69.49 8.97 -10.80
C GLU A 186 68.96 10.06 -11.74
N THR A 187 69.80 10.68 -12.57
CA THR A 187 69.37 11.67 -13.56
C THR A 187 68.46 11.05 -14.63
N LEU A 188 68.75 9.83 -15.10
CA LEU A 188 67.97 9.15 -16.13
C LEU A 188 66.53 8.85 -15.70
N TYR A 189 66.34 8.63 -14.39
CA TYR A 189 65.07 8.29 -13.76
C TYR A 189 64.59 9.40 -12.82
N SER A 190 64.89 10.66 -13.15
CA SER A 190 64.45 11.82 -12.38
C SER A 190 63.33 12.58 -13.07
N ASP A 191 62.46 13.18 -12.26
CA ASP A 191 61.48 14.15 -12.70
C ASP A 191 62.17 15.49 -12.97
N TYR A 192 62.69 15.63 -14.20
CA TYR A 192 63.42 16.83 -14.65
C TYR A 192 62.51 18.06 -14.77
N ILE A 193 61.19 17.88 -14.89
CA ILE A 193 60.21 18.96 -14.88
C ILE A 193 60.13 19.61 -13.50
N LYS A 194 59.95 18.82 -12.43
CA LYS A 194 60.02 19.38 -11.06
C LYS A 194 61.39 19.87 -10.68
N ALA A 195 62.44 19.32 -11.27
CA ALA A 195 63.80 19.76 -11.00
C ALA A 195 64.09 21.14 -11.62
N LYS A 196 63.56 21.44 -12.82
CA LYS A 196 63.71 22.76 -13.46
C LYS A 196 63.03 23.89 -12.67
N GLU A 197 61.95 23.60 -11.95
CA GLU A 197 61.22 24.59 -11.12
C GLU A 197 61.93 25.03 -9.82
N LYS A 198 63.00 24.36 -9.39
CA LYS A 198 63.66 24.59 -8.08
C LYS A 198 64.56 25.84 -8.00
N GLY A 199 64.46 26.76 -8.96
CA GLY A 199 65.16 28.04 -8.99
C GLY A 199 66.57 28.00 -9.60
N ASP A 200 67.25 29.15 -9.61
CA ASP A 200 68.48 29.45 -10.35
C ASP A 200 69.73 28.70 -9.80
N THR A 201 69.81 27.40 -10.07
CA THR A 201 70.90 26.51 -9.65
C THR A 201 71.45 25.73 -10.83
N ALA A 202 72.73 25.34 -10.79
CA ALA A 202 73.34 24.49 -11.82
C ALA A 202 72.59 23.15 -12.05
N GLN A 203 71.81 22.69 -11.07
CA GLN A 203 70.96 21.50 -11.20
C GLN A 203 69.66 21.79 -11.96
N ALA A 204 69.08 22.98 -11.77
CA ALA A 204 67.93 23.41 -12.55
C ALA A 204 68.31 23.68 -14.01
N ASP A 205 69.48 24.24 -14.29
CA ASP A 205 69.96 24.46 -15.66
C ASP A 205 70.13 23.14 -16.43
N VAL A 206 70.70 22.12 -15.78
CA VAL A 206 70.81 20.78 -16.37
C VAL A 206 69.42 20.17 -16.58
N ALA A 207 68.50 20.36 -15.64
CA ALA A 207 67.12 19.88 -15.76
C ALA A 207 66.36 20.57 -16.91
N LYS A 208 66.53 21.88 -17.13
CA LYS A 208 65.97 22.60 -18.30
C LYS A 208 66.48 22.03 -19.62
N LYS A 209 67.78 21.77 -19.70
CA LYS A 209 68.38 21.16 -20.91
C LYS A 209 67.91 19.73 -21.12
N LEU A 210 67.78 18.93 -20.06
CA LEU A 210 67.23 17.58 -20.15
C LEU A 210 65.76 17.61 -20.59
N HIS A 211 64.97 18.55 -20.08
CA HIS A 211 63.59 18.78 -20.51
C HIS A 211 63.51 19.05 -22.00
N LYS A 212 64.27 20.05 -22.50
CA LYS A 212 64.27 20.39 -23.92
C LYS A 212 64.82 19.26 -24.79
N THR A 213 65.83 18.53 -24.31
CA THR A 213 66.34 17.32 -24.98
C THR A 213 65.22 16.28 -25.11
N ALA A 214 64.44 16.06 -24.05
CA ALA A 214 63.32 15.12 -24.08
C ALA A 214 62.26 15.52 -25.09
N GLN A 215 61.86 16.80 -25.13
CA GLN A 215 60.90 17.32 -26.11
C GLN A 215 61.35 17.09 -27.56
N ILE A 216 62.62 17.39 -27.87
CA ILE A 216 63.19 17.16 -29.20
C ILE A 216 63.21 15.68 -29.56
N LEU A 217 63.51 14.80 -28.60
CA LEU A 217 63.49 13.35 -28.81
C LEU A 217 62.07 12.85 -29.07
N THR A 218 61.07 13.33 -28.33
CA THR A 218 59.66 12.99 -28.57
C THR A 218 59.24 13.42 -29.97
N GLU A 219 59.50 14.67 -30.38
CA GLU A 219 59.14 15.13 -31.71
C GLU A 219 59.91 14.41 -32.82
N THR A 220 61.19 14.10 -32.58
CA THR A 220 61.98 13.29 -33.51
C THR A 220 61.36 11.91 -33.69
N LYS A 221 60.91 11.26 -32.60
CA LYS A 221 60.25 9.97 -32.67
C LYS A 221 58.88 10.05 -33.36
N ALA A 222 58.10 11.10 -33.07
CA ALA A 222 56.79 11.35 -33.68
C ALA A 222 56.86 11.62 -35.19
N ASN A 223 57.99 12.13 -35.68
CA ASN A 223 58.21 12.53 -37.07
C ASN A 223 59.17 11.60 -37.84
N ALA A 224 59.61 10.50 -37.23
CA ALA A 224 60.37 9.45 -37.89
C ALA A 224 59.47 8.64 -38.85
N SER A 225 60.06 8.02 -39.86
CA SER A 225 59.31 7.12 -40.77
C SER A 225 58.76 5.87 -40.07
N SER A 226 59.41 5.43 -38.98
CA SER A 226 58.99 4.31 -38.13
C SER A 226 59.74 4.35 -36.78
N GLU A 227 59.22 3.64 -35.77
CA GLU A 227 59.95 3.45 -34.50
C GLU A 227 61.25 2.67 -34.72
N ASP A 228 61.24 1.65 -35.60
CA ASP A 228 62.45 0.90 -35.98
C ASP A 228 63.53 1.81 -36.60
N ALA A 229 63.14 2.82 -37.38
CA ALA A 229 64.07 3.81 -37.94
C ALA A 229 64.70 4.68 -36.86
N PHE A 230 63.91 5.12 -35.88
CA PHE A 230 64.38 5.88 -34.72
C PHE A 230 65.41 5.06 -33.93
N ASP A 231 65.09 3.82 -33.58
CA ASP A 231 65.98 2.96 -32.80
C ASP A 231 67.26 2.59 -33.54
N LYS A 232 67.17 2.35 -34.85
CA LYS A 232 68.33 2.04 -35.70
C LYS A 232 69.38 3.15 -35.72
N HIS A 233 68.95 4.42 -35.63
CA HIS A 233 69.84 5.59 -35.72
C HIS A 233 69.99 6.34 -34.39
N ILE A 234 69.68 5.68 -33.27
CA ILE A 234 69.58 6.30 -31.94
C ILE A 234 70.83 7.10 -31.53
N ASP A 235 72.03 6.60 -31.84
CA ASP A 235 73.29 7.26 -31.47
C ASP A 235 73.45 8.62 -32.17
N ASP A 236 73.13 8.70 -33.47
CA ASP A 236 73.23 9.94 -34.26
C ASP A 236 72.13 10.93 -33.89
N ILE A 237 70.92 10.42 -33.61
CA ILE A 237 69.80 11.24 -33.11
C ILE A 237 70.21 11.92 -31.80
N VAL A 238 70.71 11.16 -30.82
CA VAL A 238 71.10 11.70 -29.52
C VAL A 238 72.27 12.68 -29.65
N GLU A 239 73.27 12.38 -30.49
CA GLU A 239 74.40 13.29 -30.74
C GLU A 239 73.92 14.65 -31.27
N LYS A 240 73.09 14.65 -32.31
CA LYS A 240 72.53 15.86 -32.92
C LYS A 240 71.65 16.65 -31.95
N THR A 241 70.76 15.97 -31.23
CA THR A 241 69.88 16.61 -30.24
C THR A 241 70.71 17.26 -29.13
N VAL A 242 71.69 16.55 -28.55
CA VAL A 242 72.52 17.09 -27.46
C VAL A 242 73.38 18.27 -27.92
N GLU A 243 73.99 18.18 -29.11
CA GLU A 243 74.76 19.29 -29.68
C GLU A 243 73.90 20.54 -29.87
N HIS A 244 72.69 20.34 -30.39
CA HIS A 244 71.75 21.42 -30.64
C HIS A 244 71.24 22.05 -29.32
N THR A 245 70.71 21.26 -28.38
CA THR A 245 70.21 21.76 -27.08
C THR A 245 71.30 22.48 -26.27
N LYS A 246 72.56 22.07 -26.40
CA LYS A 246 73.69 22.74 -25.74
C LYS A 246 73.91 24.17 -26.25
N GLY A 247 73.57 24.44 -27.51
CA GLY A 247 73.71 25.73 -28.17
C GLY A 247 72.56 26.71 -27.90
N MET A 248 71.42 26.22 -27.40
CA MET A 248 70.23 27.03 -27.14
C MET A 248 70.42 28.06 -26.02
N THR A 249 69.72 29.18 -26.15
CA THR A 249 69.57 30.23 -25.14
C THR A 249 68.56 29.83 -24.07
N ASP A 250 68.55 30.51 -22.92
CA ASP A 250 67.57 30.24 -21.86
C ASP A 250 66.12 30.51 -22.32
N GLU A 251 65.92 31.48 -23.23
CA GLU A 251 64.61 31.78 -23.82
C GLU A 251 64.13 30.63 -24.71
N GLU A 252 65.00 30.09 -25.58
CA GLU A 252 64.71 28.93 -26.42
C GLU A 252 64.49 27.63 -25.62
N LEU A 253 65.17 27.49 -24.47
CA LEU A 253 65.00 26.34 -23.57
C LEU A 253 63.67 26.39 -22.80
N GLU A 254 63.14 27.58 -22.52
CA GLU A 254 61.90 27.80 -21.76
C GLU A 254 60.67 27.98 -22.68
N ASP A 255 60.86 28.25 -23.96
CA ASP A 255 59.80 28.29 -24.96
C ASP A 255 59.30 26.87 -25.26
N GLU A 256 58.08 26.56 -24.81
CA GLU A 256 57.46 25.25 -24.98
C GLU A 256 56.98 25.00 -26.44
N THR A 257 56.85 26.04 -27.27
CA THR A 257 56.54 25.89 -28.70
C THR A 257 57.77 25.54 -29.53
N ASN A 258 58.95 25.96 -29.07
CA ASN A 258 60.23 25.64 -29.71
C ASN A 258 60.56 24.15 -29.56
N LYS A 259 60.17 23.36 -30.57
CA LYS A 259 60.36 21.90 -30.61
C LYS A 259 60.99 21.47 -31.94
N PRO A 260 62.31 21.71 -32.11
CA PRO A 260 63.02 21.23 -33.27
C PRO A 260 63.07 19.69 -33.26
N PHE A 261 63.30 19.09 -34.42
CA PHE A 261 63.39 17.63 -34.53
C PHE A 261 64.40 17.20 -35.58
N VAL A 262 64.90 15.97 -35.46
CA VAL A 262 65.79 15.36 -36.45
C VAL A 262 64.92 14.56 -37.44
N PRO A 263 64.98 14.80 -38.76
CA PRO A 263 64.29 13.94 -39.71
C PRO A 263 64.98 12.56 -39.76
N VAL A 264 64.20 11.49 -39.54
CA VAL A 264 64.71 10.10 -39.50
C VAL A 264 63.96 9.21 -40.48
N THR A 265 64.72 8.53 -41.32
CA THR A 265 64.24 7.47 -42.22
C THR A 265 64.98 6.16 -41.94
N ASP A 266 64.48 5.04 -42.47
CA ASP A 266 65.18 3.76 -42.37
C ASP A 266 66.64 3.83 -42.85
N GLU A 267 66.97 4.70 -43.80
CA GLU A 267 68.30 4.77 -44.42
C GLU A 267 69.27 5.73 -43.72
N LYS A 268 68.76 6.86 -43.21
CA LYS A 268 69.57 7.97 -42.72
C LYS A 268 68.82 8.89 -41.76
N THR A 269 69.60 9.72 -41.10
CA THR A 269 69.20 10.95 -40.41
C THR A 269 69.66 12.18 -41.20
N ASP A 270 68.90 13.27 -41.15
CA ASP A 270 69.28 14.57 -41.76
C ASP A 270 69.64 15.60 -40.68
N ASP A 271 69.95 16.84 -41.10
CA ASP A 271 70.20 17.96 -40.18
C ASP A 271 68.93 18.34 -39.43
N ILE A 272 69.08 18.91 -38.24
CA ILE A 272 67.95 19.32 -37.41
C ILE A 272 67.10 20.38 -38.11
N VAL A 273 65.78 20.24 -38.01
CA VAL A 273 64.80 21.20 -38.51
C VAL A 273 64.35 22.04 -37.32
N GLU A 274 64.62 23.35 -37.38
CA GLU A 274 64.08 24.33 -36.43
C GLU A 274 62.56 24.41 -36.61
N ASN A 275 61.81 24.41 -35.51
CA ASN A 275 60.35 24.49 -35.57
C ASN A 275 59.77 25.09 -34.28
N ARG A 276 58.87 26.06 -34.41
CA ARG A 276 58.02 26.57 -33.34
C ARG A 276 56.57 26.15 -33.60
N VAL A 277 56.22 25.01 -33.02
CA VAL A 277 54.97 24.30 -33.30
C VAL A 277 53.76 25.23 -33.13
N ALA A 278 52.92 25.28 -34.17
CA ALA A 278 51.63 25.94 -34.13
C ALA A 278 50.75 25.38 -32.99
N THR A 279 49.98 26.27 -32.34
CA THR A 279 49.10 25.92 -31.22
C THR A 279 47.71 26.50 -31.41
N PHE A 280 46.66 25.79 -30.99
CA PHE A 280 45.33 26.36 -30.96
C PHE A 280 45.14 27.25 -29.72
N ASN A 281 44.46 28.39 -29.87
CA ASN A 281 44.12 29.27 -28.74
C ASN A 281 42.93 28.69 -27.95
N PRO A 282 43.11 28.26 -26.68
CA PRO A 282 42.05 27.58 -25.94
C PRO A 282 40.83 28.47 -25.63
N GLU A 283 41.05 29.74 -25.31
CA GLU A 283 39.95 30.69 -25.00
C GLU A 283 39.10 30.98 -26.24
N HIS A 284 39.74 31.11 -27.41
CA HIS A 284 39.05 31.32 -28.67
C HIS A 284 38.29 30.08 -29.13
N LEU A 285 38.87 28.89 -28.94
CA LEU A 285 38.16 27.62 -29.17
C LEU A 285 36.94 27.45 -28.25
N ASP A 286 37.05 27.86 -26.99
CA ASP A 286 35.91 27.84 -26.06
C ASP A 286 34.77 28.75 -26.52
N GLY A 287 35.11 29.96 -26.96
CA GLY A 287 34.15 30.90 -27.54
C GLY A 287 33.48 30.35 -28.80
N LEU A 288 34.26 29.78 -29.71
CA LEU A 288 33.76 29.15 -30.94
C LEU A 288 32.86 27.95 -30.64
N ALA A 289 33.25 27.07 -29.72
CA ALA A 289 32.46 25.91 -29.34
C ALA A 289 31.11 26.32 -28.73
N TYR A 290 31.10 27.35 -27.88
CA TYR A 290 29.85 27.91 -27.33
C TYR A 290 28.95 28.48 -28.45
N LYS A 291 29.55 29.17 -29.43
CA LYS A 291 28.84 29.72 -30.58
C LYS A 291 28.16 28.63 -31.41
N VAL A 292 28.87 27.54 -31.70
CA VAL A 292 28.35 26.39 -32.46
C VAL A 292 27.26 25.65 -31.69
N ALA A 293 27.46 25.42 -30.39
CA ALA A 293 26.46 24.76 -29.54
C ALA A 293 25.17 25.59 -29.37
N SER A 294 25.26 26.92 -29.54
CA SER A 294 24.12 27.85 -29.41
C SER A 294 23.35 28.06 -30.71
N VAL A 295 23.61 27.28 -31.76
CA VAL A 295 22.88 27.38 -33.03
C VAL A 295 21.44 26.91 -32.83
N ASN A 296 20.51 27.86 -32.81
CA ASN A 296 19.08 27.59 -32.73
C ASN A 296 18.47 27.29 -34.10
N ASP A 297 17.32 26.62 -34.07
CA ASP A 297 16.48 26.33 -35.24
C ASP A 297 17.25 25.61 -36.37
N LEU A 298 18.04 24.60 -35.99
CA LEU A 298 18.72 23.69 -36.90
C LEU A 298 18.00 22.34 -36.89
N TYR A 299 17.07 22.18 -37.83
CA TYR A 299 16.27 20.97 -37.98
C TYR A 299 16.79 20.12 -39.14
N GLY A 300 17.05 18.84 -38.88
CA GLY A 300 17.55 17.86 -39.83
C GLY A 300 16.57 17.52 -40.95
N ASP A 301 15.29 17.75 -40.71
CA ASP A 301 14.20 17.47 -41.65
C ASP A 301 14.36 18.24 -42.96
N LYS A 302 14.08 17.54 -44.05
CA LYS A 302 14.29 18.05 -45.40
C LYS A 302 13.60 19.39 -45.63
N GLU A 303 12.36 19.52 -45.18
CA GLU A 303 11.52 20.70 -45.36
C GLU A 303 11.88 21.87 -44.46
N TYR A 304 12.56 21.61 -43.32
CA TYR A 304 12.82 22.60 -42.27
C TYR A 304 14.29 22.99 -42.14
N TRP A 305 15.20 22.31 -42.83
CA TRP A 305 16.62 22.63 -42.83
C TRP A 305 16.88 24.04 -43.38
N GLN A 306 17.72 24.78 -42.65
CA GLN A 306 18.26 26.08 -43.06
C GLN A 306 19.76 26.07 -42.88
N ASP A 307 20.51 26.34 -43.94
CA ASP A 307 21.96 26.53 -43.86
C ASP A 307 22.29 27.66 -42.89
N LYS A 308 23.33 27.48 -42.08
CA LYS A 308 23.77 28.47 -41.09
C LYS A 308 25.16 28.96 -41.47
N ALA A 309 25.34 30.26 -41.39
CA ALA A 309 26.63 30.92 -41.53
C ALA A 309 26.93 31.63 -40.21
N LEU A 310 27.95 31.16 -39.49
CA LEU A 310 28.35 31.71 -38.20
C LEU A 310 29.58 32.59 -38.42
N ASP A 311 29.46 33.88 -38.15
CA ASP A 311 30.62 34.78 -38.09
C ASP A 311 31.49 34.39 -36.89
N ILE A 312 32.75 34.05 -37.17
CA ILE A 312 33.76 33.64 -36.18
C ILE A 312 34.88 34.67 -36.03
N SER A 313 34.75 35.86 -36.64
CA SER A 313 35.78 36.91 -36.62
C SER A 313 36.19 37.34 -35.21
N GLU A 314 35.28 37.22 -34.24
CA GLU A 314 35.52 37.54 -32.82
C GLU A 314 36.44 36.54 -32.10
N PHE A 315 36.66 35.35 -32.68
CA PHE A 315 37.50 34.29 -32.13
C PHE A 315 38.84 34.14 -32.86
N LEU A 316 39.20 35.08 -33.74
CA LEU A 316 40.45 35.02 -34.50
C LEU A 316 41.59 35.77 -33.80
N PRO A 317 42.85 35.28 -33.91
CA PRO A 317 43.26 34.06 -34.61
C PRO A 317 42.94 32.79 -33.79
N LEU A 318 42.52 31.70 -34.47
CA LEU A 318 42.29 30.41 -33.81
C LEU A 318 43.59 29.63 -33.53
N VAL A 319 44.63 29.90 -34.31
CA VAL A 319 45.95 29.26 -34.24
C VAL A 319 47.00 30.35 -34.01
N SER A 320 47.94 30.08 -33.12
CA SER A 320 49.13 30.86 -32.84
C SER A 320 50.33 30.07 -33.34
N ASP A 321 51.08 30.63 -34.28
CA ASP A 321 52.24 30.01 -34.91
C ASP A 321 53.32 31.09 -35.05
N GLN A 322 54.39 30.95 -34.26
CA GLN A 322 55.41 31.98 -34.19
C GLN A 322 56.26 32.03 -35.46
N ASP A 323 56.44 30.91 -36.15
CA ASP A 323 57.18 30.87 -37.41
C ASP A 323 56.40 31.62 -38.49
N ALA A 324 55.10 31.35 -38.61
CA ALA A 324 54.21 32.06 -39.53
C ALA A 324 54.15 33.58 -39.27
N GLU A 325 54.09 33.98 -38.00
CA GLU A 325 53.93 35.38 -37.59
C GLU A 325 55.13 36.26 -37.95
N GLU A 326 56.36 35.71 -37.95
CA GLU A 326 57.59 36.48 -38.23
C GLU A 326 57.56 37.22 -39.57
N ASN A 327 56.90 36.63 -40.59
CA ASN A 327 56.77 37.22 -41.92
C ASN A 327 55.30 37.54 -42.33
N GLY A 328 54.37 37.45 -41.37
CA GLY A 328 52.96 37.78 -41.58
C GLY A 328 52.16 36.74 -42.37
N HIS A 329 52.63 35.48 -42.39
CA HIS A 329 51.86 34.34 -42.84
C HIS A 329 50.80 33.95 -41.80
N LYS A 330 49.84 33.12 -42.18
CA LYS A 330 48.75 32.67 -41.30
C LYS A 330 48.39 31.24 -41.61
N ASN A 331 48.22 30.43 -40.58
CA ASN A 331 47.74 29.07 -40.71
C ASN A 331 46.28 29.06 -41.20
N THR A 332 45.92 27.96 -41.86
CA THR A 332 44.54 27.71 -42.30
C THR A 332 43.92 26.65 -41.40
N VAL A 333 42.80 26.99 -40.76
CA VAL A 333 42.00 26.03 -40.00
C VAL A 333 41.00 25.36 -40.93
N SER A 334 40.94 24.05 -40.90
CA SER A 334 40.00 23.23 -41.67
C SER A 334 39.29 22.20 -40.79
N ILE A 335 38.33 21.49 -41.36
CA ILE A 335 37.59 20.44 -40.67
C ILE A 335 38.26 19.09 -40.95
N ALA A 336 38.60 18.35 -39.90
CA ALA A 336 39.36 17.11 -40.03
C ALA A 336 38.48 15.91 -40.42
N ASN A 337 37.24 15.86 -39.90
CA ASN A 337 36.32 14.74 -40.08
C ASN A 337 35.25 14.99 -41.16
N ILE A 338 35.64 15.62 -42.27
CA ILE A 338 34.73 16.00 -43.37
C ILE A 338 33.97 14.79 -43.93
N ASP A 339 34.63 13.65 -44.12
CA ASP A 339 34.01 12.46 -44.73
C ASP A 339 32.95 11.81 -43.83
N GLU A 340 33.17 11.85 -42.52
CA GLU A 340 32.21 11.40 -41.51
C GLU A 340 30.94 12.27 -41.55
N LEU A 341 31.12 13.60 -41.49
CA LEU A 341 30.02 14.55 -41.57
C LEU A 341 29.24 14.42 -42.88
N LYS A 342 29.94 14.26 -44.01
CA LYS A 342 29.31 14.05 -45.33
C LYS A 342 28.47 12.78 -45.40
N THR A 343 28.87 11.72 -44.69
CA THR A 343 28.09 10.47 -44.59
C THR A 343 26.73 10.73 -43.93
N ALA A 344 26.68 11.65 -42.97
CA ALA A 344 25.46 12.14 -42.35
C ALA A 344 24.72 13.24 -43.15
N ASN A 345 25.12 13.47 -44.40
CA ASN A 345 24.61 14.52 -45.27
C ASN A 345 24.90 15.96 -44.78
N LEU A 346 25.86 16.13 -43.88
CA LEU A 346 26.26 17.39 -43.26
C LEU A 346 27.59 17.89 -43.85
N ILE A 347 27.68 19.18 -44.15
CA ILE A 347 28.92 19.85 -44.54
C ILE A 347 29.18 20.96 -43.54
N VAL A 348 30.39 20.96 -42.97
CA VAL A 348 30.91 22.05 -42.16
C VAL A 348 32.21 22.54 -42.80
N GLU A 349 32.29 23.85 -43.06
CA GLU A 349 33.44 24.47 -43.72
C GLU A 349 33.76 25.81 -43.07
N ILE A 350 35.05 26.15 -42.95
CA ILE A 350 35.51 27.46 -42.48
C ILE A 350 36.10 28.20 -43.68
N SER A 351 35.56 29.37 -44.00
CA SER A 351 36.03 30.23 -45.09
C SER A 351 35.74 31.69 -44.77
N ASP A 352 36.68 32.60 -45.05
CA ASP A 352 36.50 34.05 -44.88
C ASP A 352 35.96 34.45 -43.49
N ASN A 353 36.48 33.84 -42.42
CA ASN A 353 36.05 34.04 -41.02
C ASN A 353 34.58 33.65 -40.75
N VAL A 354 34.02 32.76 -41.57
CA VAL A 354 32.67 32.22 -41.39
C VAL A 354 32.74 30.70 -41.31
N LEU A 355 32.10 30.13 -40.29
CA LEU A 355 31.83 28.69 -40.20
C LEU A 355 30.45 28.42 -40.82
N ASN A 356 30.45 27.77 -41.97
CA ASN A 356 29.26 27.39 -42.72
C ASN A 356 28.82 25.98 -42.34
N ILE A 357 27.54 25.82 -42.06
CA ILE A 357 26.87 24.55 -41.78
C ILE A 357 25.79 24.37 -42.85
N SER A 358 25.93 23.35 -43.69
CA SER A 358 25.05 23.11 -44.83
C SER A 358 24.83 21.62 -45.10
N ARG A 359 24.02 21.29 -46.10
CA ARG A 359 23.81 19.90 -46.55
C ARG A 359 24.64 19.55 -47.76
N ASN A 360 25.13 18.31 -47.79
CA ASN A 360 25.78 17.74 -48.97
C ASN A 360 24.78 17.48 -50.12
N ASP A 361 23.59 16.97 -49.80
CA ASP A 361 22.48 16.68 -50.72
C ASP A 361 21.19 17.30 -50.18
N ASN A 362 20.69 18.34 -50.86
CA ASN A 362 19.49 19.07 -50.48
C ASN A 362 18.19 18.25 -50.58
N THR A 363 18.25 17.06 -51.17
CA THR A 363 17.09 16.18 -51.32
C THR A 363 16.92 15.21 -50.14
N LYS A 364 17.94 15.10 -49.29
CA LYS A 364 17.99 14.23 -48.11
C LYS A 364 17.93 15.03 -46.81
N ALA A 365 17.42 14.39 -45.76
CA ALA A 365 17.50 14.91 -44.40
C ALA A 365 18.94 14.78 -43.86
N VAL A 366 19.26 15.53 -42.82
CA VAL A 366 20.39 15.27 -41.93
C VAL A 366 19.83 14.57 -40.71
N SER A 367 20.47 13.49 -40.26
CA SER A 367 19.94 12.75 -39.09
C SER A 367 19.94 13.64 -37.85
N PRO A 368 18.87 13.65 -37.05
CA PRO A 368 18.82 14.42 -35.82
C PRO A 368 19.69 13.76 -34.74
N GLN A 369 20.82 14.40 -34.41
CA GLN A 369 21.76 13.96 -33.37
C GLN A 369 22.76 15.09 -33.05
N ASN A 370 23.67 14.83 -32.11
CA ASN A 370 24.85 15.67 -31.88
C ASN A 370 25.99 15.21 -32.79
N TYR A 371 26.53 16.12 -33.59
CA TYR A 371 27.70 15.89 -34.43
C TYR A 371 28.93 16.53 -33.78
N GLN A 372 30.06 15.85 -33.85
CA GLN A 372 31.35 16.41 -33.44
C GLN A 372 32.08 16.97 -34.65
N ILE A 373 32.55 18.21 -34.54
CA ILE A 373 33.35 18.87 -35.57
C ILE A 373 34.79 18.95 -35.06
N GLN A 374 35.70 18.27 -35.73
CA GLN A 374 37.13 18.28 -35.40
C GLN A 374 37.84 19.35 -36.20
N LEU A 375 38.61 20.22 -35.54
CA LEU A 375 39.43 21.24 -36.19
C LEU A 375 40.87 20.75 -36.37
N ILE A 376 41.46 21.07 -37.51
CA ILE A 376 42.85 20.74 -37.85
C ILE A 376 43.51 21.95 -38.53
N SER A 377 44.80 22.11 -38.30
CA SER A 377 45.64 23.11 -38.97
C SER A 377 46.99 22.48 -39.31
N ASP A 378 47.58 22.92 -40.42
CA ASP A 378 48.98 22.62 -40.74
C ASP A 378 49.89 23.59 -39.97
N ASP A 379 51.02 23.08 -39.50
CA ASP A 379 52.15 23.84 -38.97
C ASP A 379 52.95 24.39 -40.15
N ILE A 380 53.31 25.69 -40.14
CA ILE A 380 53.97 26.32 -41.29
C ILE A 380 55.24 27.07 -40.90
N ASP A 381 56.25 27.01 -41.76
CA ASP A 381 57.51 27.71 -41.58
C ASP A 381 57.37 29.23 -41.79
N ALA A 382 58.47 29.95 -41.54
CA ALA A 382 58.54 31.40 -41.73
C ALA A 382 58.34 31.85 -43.19
N GLU A 383 58.47 30.96 -44.17
CA GLU A 383 58.16 31.20 -45.58
C GLU A 383 56.69 30.89 -45.94
N GLY A 384 55.92 30.35 -45.00
CA GLY A 384 54.52 29.96 -45.14
C GLY A 384 54.32 28.61 -45.83
N ASN A 385 55.34 27.75 -45.90
CA ASN A 385 55.21 26.37 -46.38
C ASN A 385 54.90 25.45 -45.20
N PRO A 386 54.13 24.36 -45.40
CA PRO A 386 53.95 23.36 -44.35
C PRO A 386 55.29 22.78 -43.91
N VAL A 387 55.54 22.79 -42.60
CA VAL A 387 56.64 22.01 -42.02
C VAL A 387 56.31 20.55 -42.26
N ALA A 388 57.29 19.75 -42.69
CA ALA A 388 57.06 18.37 -43.09
C ALA A 388 57.93 17.38 -42.29
N ASP A 389 57.40 16.18 -42.06
CA ASP A 389 58.15 15.09 -41.43
C ASP A 389 59.19 14.45 -42.38
N ALA A 390 59.86 13.39 -41.91
CA ALA A 390 60.89 12.70 -42.67
C ALA A 390 60.39 12.06 -44.00
N GLU A 391 59.06 11.91 -44.17
CA GLU A 391 58.43 11.40 -45.38
C GLU A 391 57.80 12.51 -46.25
N ASP A 392 58.14 13.78 -46.00
CA ASP A 392 57.61 14.96 -46.73
C ASP A 392 56.09 15.15 -46.53
N ARG A 393 55.55 14.67 -45.40
CA ARG A 393 54.13 14.84 -45.03
C ARG A 393 53.99 16.06 -44.12
N PRO A 394 53.01 16.95 -44.36
CA PRO A 394 52.76 18.10 -43.49
C PRO A 394 52.57 17.70 -42.02
N LEU A 395 53.21 18.44 -41.12
CA LEU A 395 52.98 18.35 -39.69
C LEU A 395 51.64 19.04 -39.40
N THR A 396 50.63 18.24 -39.03
CA THR A 396 49.30 18.77 -38.72
C THR A 396 49.02 18.72 -37.23
N ILE A 397 48.46 19.81 -36.70
CA ILE A 397 47.99 19.91 -35.32
C ILE A 397 46.46 19.74 -35.30
N ARG A 398 45.96 18.94 -34.35
CA ARG A 398 44.51 18.77 -34.13
C ARG A 398 44.10 19.50 -32.87
N ALA A 399 43.03 20.28 -32.97
CA ALA A 399 42.43 20.91 -31.80
C ALA A 399 41.89 19.82 -30.88
N LEU A 400 42.17 19.96 -29.59
CA LEU A 400 41.63 19.09 -28.56
C LEU A 400 40.10 19.16 -28.49
N LYS A 401 39.59 20.38 -28.64
CA LYS A 401 38.18 20.68 -28.45
C LYS A 401 37.41 20.40 -29.74
N THR A 402 36.59 19.37 -29.70
CA THR A 402 35.56 19.13 -30.71
C THR A 402 34.41 20.12 -30.52
N LEU A 403 33.92 20.70 -31.63
CA LEU A 403 32.75 21.58 -31.57
C LEU A 403 31.50 20.70 -31.68
N SER A 404 30.65 20.74 -30.66
CA SER A 404 29.40 19.98 -30.66
C SER A 404 28.29 20.75 -31.38
N LEU A 405 27.72 20.14 -32.42
CA LEU A 405 26.61 20.68 -33.20
C LEU A 405 25.36 19.80 -33.03
N THR A 406 24.31 20.34 -32.41
CA THR A 406 23.03 19.63 -32.26
C THR A 406 22.12 19.89 -33.46
N VAL A 407 21.74 18.82 -34.16
CA VAL A 407 20.67 18.83 -35.18
C VAL A 407 19.44 18.17 -34.58
N LYS A 408 18.29 18.86 -34.63
CA LYS A 408 17.02 18.37 -34.06
C LYS A 408 16.08 17.87 -35.16
N SER A 409 15.08 17.07 -34.82
CA SER A 409 13.90 16.93 -35.69
C SER A 409 12.92 18.07 -35.41
N TYR A 410 12.20 18.50 -36.44
CA TYR A 410 11.09 19.42 -36.32
C TYR A 410 9.88 18.68 -35.74
N ASN A 411 9.28 19.24 -34.70
CA ASN A 411 8.12 18.66 -34.03
C ASN A 411 6.82 19.23 -34.61
N HIS A 412 5.93 18.36 -35.07
CA HIS A 412 4.62 18.67 -35.61
C HIS A 412 3.56 18.59 -34.51
N THR A 413 2.51 19.40 -34.63
CA THR A 413 1.33 19.27 -33.78
C THR A 413 0.60 17.96 -34.10
N PRO A 414 0.02 17.25 -33.12
CA PRO A 414 -0.86 16.11 -33.39
C PRO A 414 -2.04 16.52 -34.28
N ASP A 415 -2.55 15.59 -35.09
CA ASP A 415 -3.70 15.79 -35.96
C ASP A 415 -4.92 15.00 -35.47
N VAL A 416 -6.12 15.56 -35.64
CA VAL A 416 -7.38 14.86 -35.36
C VAL A 416 -7.76 13.98 -36.54
N VAL A 417 -8.00 12.69 -36.29
CA VAL A 417 -8.43 11.75 -37.32
C VAL A 417 -9.95 11.83 -37.47
N ALA A 418 -10.39 12.55 -38.51
CA ALA A 418 -11.81 12.87 -38.73
C ALA A 418 -12.74 11.64 -38.80
N SER A 419 -12.27 10.51 -39.34
CA SER A 419 -13.08 9.28 -39.40
C SER A 419 -13.35 8.70 -38.03
N LYS A 420 -12.36 8.68 -37.14
CA LYS A 420 -12.53 8.17 -35.77
C LYS A 420 -13.36 9.12 -34.92
N GLN A 421 -13.17 10.43 -35.11
CA GLN A 421 -14.03 11.46 -34.50
C GLN A 421 -15.51 11.24 -34.86
N ALA A 422 -15.84 10.96 -36.12
CA ALA A 422 -17.22 10.69 -36.53
C ALA A 422 -17.80 9.41 -35.90
N GLU A 423 -16.99 8.35 -35.78
CA GLU A 423 -17.39 7.09 -35.12
C GLU A 423 -17.75 7.30 -33.64
N ILE A 424 -16.89 8.02 -32.90
CA ILE A 424 -17.12 8.32 -31.49
C ILE A 424 -18.35 9.23 -31.32
N GLN A 425 -18.54 10.22 -32.20
CA GLN A 425 -19.74 11.07 -32.17
C GLN A 425 -21.01 10.23 -32.34
N GLN A 426 -21.02 9.28 -33.27
CA GLN A 426 -22.17 8.40 -33.49
C GLN A 426 -22.51 7.55 -32.24
N GLN A 427 -21.50 7.09 -31.50
CA GLN A 427 -21.71 6.33 -30.26
C GLN A 427 -22.29 7.23 -29.15
N LEU A 428 -21.82 8.48 -29.05
CA LEU A 428 -22.32 9.46 -28.09
C LEU A 428 -23.75 9.92 -28.37
N ASP A 429 -24.16 9.97 -29.64
CA ASP A 429 -25.52 10.36 -30.04
C ASP A 429 -26.61 9.40 -29.48
N GLY A 430 -26.24 8.16 -29.14
CA GLY A 430 -27.13 7.15 -28.59
C GLY A 430 -27.37 7.23 -27.08
N LEU A 431 -26.72 8.16 -26.37
CA LEU A 431 -26.83 8.27 -24.92
C LEU A 431 -28.21 8.81 -24.50
N GLU A 432 -28.84 8.16 -23.53
CA GLU A 432 -30.00 8.71 -22.84
C GLU A 432 -29.57 9.38 -21.54
N LEU A 433 -29.75 10.70 -21.46
CA LEU A 433 -29.44 11.48 -20.27
C LEU A 433 -30.73 11.97 -19.62
N VAL A 434 -30.94 11.61 -18.35
CA VAL A 434 -32.11 12.01 -17.56
C VAL A 434 -31.62 12.58 -16.21
N LYS A 435 -32.17 13.73 -15.82
CA LYS A 435 -31.81 14.41 -14.58
C LYS A 435 -32.10 13.50 -13.39
N GLY A 436 -31.08 13.29 -12.56
CA GLY A 436 -31.19 12.48 -11.35
C GLY A 436 -31.13 10.97 -11.58
N GLU A 437 -31.08 10.49 -12.83
CA GLU A 437 -30.87 9.08 -13.13
C GLU A 437 -29.40 8.79 -13.43
N GLN A 438 -28.90 7.68 -12.90
CA GLN A 438 -27.54 7.27 -13.13
C GLN A 438 -27.37 6.84 -14.59
N LEU A 439 -26.43 7.47 -15.29
CA LEU A 439 -26.00 7.08 -16.63
C LEU A 439 -25.37 5.68 -16.56
N GLN A 440 -25.80 4.79 -17.45
CA GLN A 440 -25.10 3.52 -17.68
C GLN A 440 -23.66 3.82 -18.11
N THR A 441 -22.70 3.26 -17.38
CA THR A 441 -21.28 3.44 -17.66
C THR A 441 -21.00 3.11 -19.12
N THR A 442 -20.55 4.11 -19.88
CA THR A 442 -20.26 3.99 -21.31
C THR A 442 -18.76 4.13 -21.49
N THR A 443 -18.15 3.15 -22.16
CA THR A 443 -16.72 3.16 -22.48
C THR A 443 -16.55 3.28 -23.98
N LEU A 444 -15.72 4.23 -24.41
CA LEU A 444 -15.45 4.57 -25.80
C LEU A 444 -13.96 4.39 -26.09
N ASP A 445 -13.66 3.75 -27.22
CA ASP A 445 -12.28 3.56 -27.68
C ASP A 445 -11.79 4.80 -28.43
N LEU A 446 -10.76 5.44 -27.87
CA LEU A 446 -10.08 6.61 -28.42
C LEU A 446 -8.88 6.26 -29.29
N ASN A 447 -8.57 4.97 -29.49
CA ASN A 447 -7.52 4.55 -30.42
C ASN A 447 -7.71 5.23 -31.77
N ASP A 448 -6.61 5.75 -32.31
CA ASP A 448 -6.58 6.44 -33.59
C ASP A 448 -7.46 7.70 -33.67
N LEU A 449 -7.92 8.27 -32.54
CA LEU A 449 -8.60 9.58 -32.56
C LEU A 449 -7.63 10.70 -32.93
N PHE A 450 -6.39 10.57 -32.50
CA PHE A 450 -5.30 11.47 -32.84
C PHE A 450 -4.16 10.69 -33.50
N SER A 451 -3.52 11.32 -34.47
CA SER A 451 -2.30 10.81 -35.11
C SER A 451 -1.20 11.84 -34.97
N ASP A 452 -0.01 11.39 -34.62
CA ASP A 452 1.17 12.24 -34.59
C ASP A 452 2.12 11.87 -35.73
N LYS A 453 2.58 12.87 -36.48
CA LYS A 453 3.44 12.64 -37.65
C LYS A 453 4.84 12.21 -37.26
N ASP A 454 5.33 12.67 -36.10
CA ASP A 454 6.67 12.37 -35.58
C ASP A 454 6.70 11.05 -34.82
N GLY A 455 5.52 10.49 -34.53
CA GLY A 455 5.37 9.26 -33.76
C GLY A 455 5.51 9.48 -32.27
N ASP A 456 5.31 10.73 -31.81
CA ASP A 456 5.35 11.09 -30.40
C ASP A 456 4.28 10.34 -29.60
N THR A 457 4.62 10.02 -28.35
CA THR A 457 3.63 9.47 -27.41
C THR A 457 2.68 10.59 -26.98
N LEU A 458 1.39 10.39 -27.23
CA LEU A 458 0.35 11.37 -26.91
C LEU A 458 -0.23 11.15 -25.51
N THR A 459 -0.33 12.22 -24.73
CA THR A 459 -1.09 12.25 -23.49
C THR A 459 -2.49 12.80 -23.76
N LEU A 460 -3.51 12.03 -23.40
CA LEU A 460 -4.91 12.42 -23.58
C LEU A 460 -5.50 13.00 -22.30
N GLN A 461 -6.27 14.07 -22.43
CA GLN A 461 -7.06 14.68 -21.36
C GLN A 461 -8.50 14.86 -21.82
N VAL A 462 -9.44 14.84 -20.88
CA VAL A 462 -10.86 15.03 -21.16
C VAL A 462 -11.45 16.13 -20.28
N SER A 463 -12.37 16.90 -20.86
CA SER A 463 -13.24 17.81 -20.14
C SER A 463 -14.68 17.65 -20.61
N LEU A 464 -15.63 17.74 -19.69
CA LEU A 464 -17.06 17.57 -19.94
C LEU A 464 -17.82 18.73 -19.32
N SER A 465 -18.73 19.34 -20.09
CA SER A 465 -19.51 20.50 -19.64
C SER A 465 -20.82 20.15 -18.91
N LEU A 466 -21.02 18.88 -18.52
CA LEU A 466 -22.22 18.38 -17.85
C LEU A 466 -21.96 18.13 -16.37
N GLN A 467 -22.75 18.76 -15.49
CA GLN A 467 -22.63 18.55 -14.05
C GLN A 467 -23.20 17.21 -13.61
N GLY A 468 -22.47 16.54 -12.72
CA GLY A 468 -22.85 15.26 -12.12
C GLY A 468 -22.48 14.02 -12.93
N VAL A 469 -22.05 14.19 -14.18
CA VAL A 469 -21.43 13.14 -15.00
C VAL A 469 -19.91 13.37 -15.03
N ASN A 470 -19.16 12.32 -14.77
CA ASN A 470 -17.71 12.27 -14.83
C ASN A 470 -17.28 11.68 -16.17
N ALA A 471 -16.23 12.28 -16.74
CA ALA A 471 -15.51 11.78 -17.89
C ALA A 471 -14.06 11.52 -17.47
N GLU A 472 -13.57 10.30 -17.68
CA GLU A 472 -12.22 9.91 -17.30
C GLU A 472 -11.56 9.14 -18.46
N ILE A 473 -10.29 9.44 -18.74
CA ILE A 473 -9.50 8.70 -19.71
C ILE A 473 -8.49 7.83 -18.96
N ASN A 474 -8.48 6.53 -19.25
CA ASN A 474 -7.45 5.60 -18.82
C ASN A 474 -6.83 4.92 -20.04
N GLY A 475 -5.57 5.23 -20.32
CA GLY A 475 -4.93 4.89 -21.60
C GLY A 475 -5.69 5.52 -22.76
N ASN A 476 -6.20 4.68 -23.67
CA ASN A 476 -7.00 5.11 -24.83
C ASN A 476 -8.50 4.84 -24.66
N GLN A 477 -8.99 4.63 -23.43
CA GLN A 477 -10.41 4.44 -23.18
C GLN A 477 -10.98 5.63 -22.42
N LEU A 478 -12.02 6.24 -22.99
CA LEU A 478 -12.85 7.21 -22.30
C LEU A 478 -13.99 6.49 -21.59
N THR A 479 -14.18 6.74 -20.31
CA THR A 479 -15.32 6.27 -19.53
C THR A 479 -16.19 7.44 -19.11
N LEU A 480 -17.48 7.38 -19.45
CA LEU A 480 -18.52 8.29 -18.98
C LEU A 480 -19.36 7.58 -17.91
N SER A 481 -19.53 8.21 -16.76
CA SER A 481 -20.31 7.65 -15.64
C SER A 481 -20.86 8.75 -14.73
N GLY A 482 -21.84 8.44 -13.88
CA GLY A 482 -22.40 9.39 -12.91
C GLY A 482 -23.86 9.73 -13.20
N THR A 483 -24.35 10.81 -12.60
CA THR A 483 -25.77 11.18 -12.60
C THR A 483 -25.92 12.66 -12.95
N PRO A 484 -26.52 13.01 -14.11
CA PRO A 484 -26.77 14.40 -14.46
C PRO A 484 -27.54 15.12 -13.35
N SER A 485 -26.96 16.16 -12.75
CA SER A 485 -27.56 16.85 -11.60
C SER A 485 -28.49 18.00 -12.01
N THR A 486 -28.33 18.52 -13.23
CA THR A 486 -29.09 19.63 -13.77
C THR A 486 -29.59 19.32 -15.19
N PRO A 487 -30.72 19.89 -15.62
CA PRO A 487 -31.07 19.93 -17.04
C PRO A 487 -30.01 20.72 -17.80
N ALA A 488 -29.58 20.23 -18.96
CA ALA A 488 -28.57 20.85 -19.79
C ALA A 488 -28.83 20.58 -21.28
N THR A 489 -28.50 21.56 -22.12
CA THR A 489 -28.49 21.49 -23.59
C THR A 489 -27.12 21.91 -24.11
N ASP A 490 -26.81 21.62 -25.38
CA ASP A 490 -25.52 21.97 -26.02
C ASP A 490 -24.29 21.45 -25.27
N ILE A 491 -24.39 20.23 -24.73
CA ILE A 491 -23.35 19.63 -23.88
C ILE A 491 -22.13 19.27 -24.73
N LYS A 492 -20.94 19.68 -24.27
CA LYS A 492 -19.67 19.44 -24.93
C LYS A 492 -18.76 18.52 -24.12
N LEU A 493 -18.19 17.56 -24.82
CA LEU A 493 -17.08 16.73 -24.36
C LEU A 493 -15.87 17.05 -25.24
N THR A 494 -14.80 17.55 -24.63
CA THR A 494 -13.56 17.87 -25.34
C THR A 494 -12.47 16.91 -24.92
N ILE A 495 -11.85 16.26 -25.89
CA ILE A 495 -10.64 15.45 -25.70
C ILE A 495 -9.46 16.23 -26.27
N THR A 496 -8.40 16.37 -25.50
CA THR A 496 -7.17 17.06 -25.89
C THR A 496 -6.02 16.06 -25.93
N ALA A 497 -5.33 15.95 -27.06
CA ALA A 497 -4.06 15.25 -27.16
C ALA A 497 -2.90 16.24 -27.04
N THR A 498 -1.92 15.92 -26.21
CA THR A 498 -0.68 16.69 -26.04
C THR A 498 0.51 15.80 -26.35
N ASP A 499 1.40 16.25 -27.21
CA ASP A 499 2.66 15.55 -27.51
C ASP A 499 3.73 15.78 -26.42
N SER A 500 4.92 15.23 -26.65
CA SER A 500 6.04 15.35 -25.71
C SER A 500 6.56 16.79 -25.57
N GLN A 501 6.34 17.64 -26.57
CA GLN A 501 6.81 19.04 -26.63
C GLN A 501 5.70 20.07 -26.36
N GLN A 502 4.58 19.63 -25.78
CA GLN A 502 3.45 20.47 -25.38
C GLN A 502 2.63 21.08 -26.53
N LEU A 503 2.79 20.60 -27.77
CA LEU A 503 1.86 20.93 -28.84
C LEU A 503 0.57 20.13 -28.67
N ARG A 504 -0.56 20.72 -29.05
CA ARG A 504 -1.89 20.20 -28.71
C ARG A 504 -2.85 20.22 -29.88
N ALA A 505 -3.69 19.20 -29.92
CA ALA A 505 -4.88 19.15 -30.75
C ALA A 505 -6.11 18.78 -29.93
N GLU A 506 -7.26 19.29 -30.34
CA GLU A 506 -8.52 19.10 -29.62
C GLU A 506 -9.57 18.50 -30.55
N SER A 507 -10.30 17.51 -30.05
CA SER A 507 -11.51 16.97 -30.66
C SER A 507 -12.69 17.25 -29.74
N VAL A 508 -13.72 17.92 -30.28
CA VAL A 508 -14.94 18.29 -29.56
C VAL A 508 -16.10 17.43 -30.04
N PHE A 509 -16.86 16.89 -29.09
CA PHE A 509 -18.05 16.08 -29.30
C PHE A 509 -19.27 16.70 -28.63
N SER A 510 -20.45 16.46 -29.20
CA SER A 510 -21.74 16.85 -28.64
C SER A 510 -22.41 15.66 -27.93
N LEU A 511 -23.03 15.89 -26.78
CA LEU A 511 -23.88 14.91 -26.10
C LEU A 511 -25.37 15.29 -26.20
N PRO A 512 -26.30 14.32 -26.13
CA PRO A 512 -27.74 14.56 -26.10
C PRO A 512 -28.22 15.42 -24.92
N ASP A 513 -29.39 16.04 -25.03
CA ASP A 513 -29.97 16.87 -23.95
C ASP A 513 -30.43 16.03 -22.74
N VAL A 514 -30.37 16.63 -21.54
CA VAL A 514 -30.83 15.98 -20.29
C VAL A 514 -32.35 16.14 -20.10
N LYS A 515 -33.10 15.02 -20.09
CA LYS A 515 -34.57 14.96 -19.86
C LYS A 515 -34.93 15.10 -18.36
N VAL A 516 -36.16 15.50 -18.02
CA VAL A 516 -36.69 15.61 -16.62
C VAL A 516 -37.99 14.80 -16.47
N LEU A 517 -38.13 14.02 -15.37
CA LEU A 517 -39.35 13.25 -15.02
C LEU A 517 -40.24 14.03 -14.02
N ASP A 518 -41.58 13.88 -14.08
CA ASP A 518 -42.58 14.72 -13.36
C ASP A 518 -43.52 13.92 -12.40
N PHE A 519 -43.06 12.80 -11.80
CA PHE A 519 -43.86 11.98 -10.86
C PHE A 519 -43.03 11.48 -9.66
N ASP A 520 -43.69 11.10 -8.55
CA ASP A 520 -43.04 10.59 -7.32
C ASP A 520 -42.49 9.17 -7.54
N THR A 521 -41.18 9.01 -7.43
CA THR A 521 -40.47 7.74 -7.63
C THR A 521 -40.16 6.99 -6.34
N THR A 522 -40.58 7.49 -5.17
CA THR A 522 -40.15 6.96 -3.87
C THR A 522 -40.48 5.46 -3.68
N LEU A 523 -41.64 5.00 -4.16
CA LEU A 523 -42.03 3.58 -4.07
C LEU A 523 -41.13 2.68 -4.93
N ARG A 524 -40.85 3.10 -6.16
CA ARG A 524 -39.89 2.45 -7.08
C ARG A 524 -38.50 2.39 -6.45
N ASP A 525 -38.00 3.53 -6.00
CA ASP A 525 -36.65 3.63 -5.44
C ASP A 525 -36.49 2.76 -4.19
N THR A 526 -37.55 2.62 -3.40
CA THR A 526 -37.54 1.74 -2.22
C THR A 526 -37.52 0.26 -2.62
N LEU A 527 -38.46 -0.16 -3.48
CA LEU A 527 -38.60 -1.58 -3.85
C LEU A 527 -37.44 -2.09 -4.71
N VAL A 528 -36.93 -1.25 -5.62
CA VAL A 528 -35.96 -1.60 -6.66
C VAL A 528 -34.56 -1.12 -6.29
N GLY A 529 -34.42 0.12 -5.83
CA GLY A 529 -33.14 0.80 -5.64
C GLY A 529 -32.23 0.16 -4.59
N ALA A 530 -32.77 -0.71 -3.74
CA ALA A 530 -32.01 -1.45 -2.76
C ALA A 530 -31.47 -2.81 -3.24
N ASN A 531 -31.99 -3.34 -4.35
CA ASN A 531 -31.67 -4.69 -4.86
C ASN A 531 -31.77 -5.80 -3.79
N LYS A 532 -32.70 -5.62 -2.83
CA LYS A 532 -32.94 -6.56 -1.73
C LYS A 532 -34.12 -7.46 -2.03
N VAL A 533 -34.12 -8.61 -1.36
CA VAL A 533 -35.28 -9.50 -1.33
C VAL A 533 -36.25 -9.00 -0.27
N TRP A 534 -37.52 -8.95 -0.60
CA TRP A 534 -38.62 -8.58 0.27
C TRP A 534 -39.32 -9.83 0.75
N TYR A 535 -39.55 -9.94 2.06
CA TYR A 535 -40.10 -11.12 2.72
C TYR A 535 -41.48 -10.85 3.29
N ARG A 536 -42.31 -11.88 3.35
CA ARG A 536 -43.62 -11.88 4.02
C ARG A 536 -43.89 -13.31 4.53
N TRP A 537 -44.51 -13.45 5.70
CA TRP A 537 -45.18 -14.71 6.02
C TRP A 537 -46.61 -14.69 5.54
N THR A 538 -47.03 -15.82 5.02
CA THR A 538 -48.42 -16.06 4.69
C THR A 538 -48.83 -17.47 5.06
N SER A 539 -50.14 -17.71 5.18
CA SER A 539 -50.65 -19.05 5.36
C SER A 539 -51.73 -19.40 4.34
N TYR A 540 -51.57 -20.59 3.75
CA TYR A 540 -52.52 -21.13 2.79
C TYR A 540 -53.34 -22.23 3.46
N GLY A 541 -54.66 -22.10 3.36
CA GLY A 541 -55.59 -23.13 3.85
C GLY A 541 -55.68 -24.28 2.85
N ASN A 542 -55.35 -25.49 3.29
CA ASN A 542 -55.74 -26.68 2.55
C ASN A 542 -57.13 -27.11 3.02
N GLN A 543 -58.16 -26.85 2.20
CA GLN A 543 -59.54 -27.18 2.54
C GLN A 543 -59.81 -28.70 2.66
N GLN A 544 -58.93 -29.56 2.15
CA GLN A 544 -59.11 -31.02 2.23
C GLN A 544 -58.68 -31.63 3.57
N ASP A 545 -57.65 -31.07 4.21
CA ASP A 545 -57.02 -31.64 5.40
C ASP A 545 -57.27 -30.83 6.68
N ASN A 546 -57.96 -29.69 6.58
CA ASN A 546 -58.18 -28.75 7.68
C ASN A 546 -56.86 -28.36 8.37
N THR A 547 -55.84 -28.09 7.55
CA THR A 547 -54.50 -27.65 7.98
C THR A 547 -54.15 -26.32 7.32
N LEU A 548 -53.50 -25.43 8.06
CA LEU A 548 -52.93 -24.19 7.55
C LEU A 548 -51.42 -24.37 7.42
N THR A 549 -50.85 -24.13 6.24
CA THR A 549 -49.39 -24.18 6.08
C THR A 549 -48.83 -22.77 6.14
N ALA A 550 -48.05 -22.49 7.19
CA ALA A 550 -47.22 -21.30 7.27
C ALA A 550 -46.14 -21.35 6.18
N THR A 551 -46.10 -20.35 5.32
CA THR A 551 -45.15 -20.24 4.22
C THR A 551 -44.54 -18.86 4.20
N CYS A 552 -43.22 -18.81 4.14
CA CYS A 552 -42.50 -17.58 3.91
C CYS A 552 -42.35 -17.35 2.40
N VAL A 553 -42.77 -16.18 1.96
CA VAL A 553 -42.71 -15.73 0.58
C VAL A 553 -41.64 -14.65 0.45
N ALA A 554 -40.86 -14.73 -0.63
CA ALA A 554 -39.75 -13.85 -0.91
C ALA A 554 -39.82 -13.31 -2.35
N PHE A 555 -39.77 -12.00 -2.53
CA PHE A 555 -39.81 -11.30 -3.81
C PHE A 555 -38.54 -10.48 -4.05
N LYS A 556 -38.07 -10.39 -5.29
CA LYS A 556 -36.97 -9.48 -5.65
C LYS A 556 -37.33 -8.69 -6.89
N PHE A 557 -37.37 -7.37 -6.77
CA PHE A 557 -37.56 -6.45 -7.89
C PHE A 557 -36.20 -6.06 -8.46
N VAL A 558 -35.97 -6.40 -9.73
CA VAL A 558 -34.71 -6.11 -10.43
C VAL A 558 -35.03 -5.16 -11.60
N PRO A 559 -34.32 -4.04 -11.75
CA PRO A 559 -34.49 -3.15 -12.89
C PRO A 559 -34.12 -3.86 -14.20
N GLY A 560 -34.88 -3.57 -15.25
CA GLY A 560 -34.58 -3.96 -16.62
C GLY A 560 -33.73 -2.90 -17.32
N ASP A 561 -33.91 -2.76 -18.62
CA ASP A 561 -33.13 -1.81 -19.45
C ASP A 561 -33.39 -0.33 -19.10
N ASN A 562 -34.45 -0.03 -18.36
CA ASN A 562 -34.73 1.30 -17.81
C ASN A 562 -35.08 1.21 -16.33
N SER A 563 -34.86 2.31 -15.61
CA SER A 563 -35.12 2.45 -14.17
C SER A 563 -36.58 2.24 -13.78
N ASN A 564 -37.52 2.28 -14.72
CA ASN A 564 -38.97 2.31 -14.48
C ASN A 564 -39.69 1.00 -14.84
N SER A 565 -38.96 -0.05 -15.18
CA SER A 565 -39.53 -1.38 -15.42
C SER A 565 -38.49 -2.46 -15.18
N GLY A 566 -38.93 -3.71 -15.01
CA GLY A 566 -38.00 -4.80 -14.84
C GLY A 566 -38.66 -6.12 -14.50
N ASN A 567 -37.85 -7.02 -13.92
CA ASN A 567 -38.26 -8.38 -13.59
C ASN A 567 -38.51 -8.53 -12.10
N VAL A 568 -39.47 -9.39 -11.76
CA VAL A 568 -39.74 -9.83 -10.41
C VAL A 568 -39.39 -11.30 -10.29
N PHE A 569 -38.59 -11.62 -9.28
CA PHE A 569 -38.25 -12.98 -8.91
C PHE A 569 -38.98 -13.38 -7.63
N PHE A 570 -39.29 -14.66 -7.49
CA PHE A 570 -40.12 -15.19 -6.41
C PHE A 570 -39.56 -16.50 -5.87
N LYS A 571 -39.71 -16.71 -4.56
CA LYS A 571 -39.56 -18.03 -3.94
C LYS A 571 -40.45 -18.12 -2.70
N GLU A 572 -41.10 -19.27 -2.54
CA GLU A 572 -41.87 -19.60 -1.34
C GLU A 572 -41.34 -20.88 -0.67
N GLY A 573 -41.56 -21.02 0.63
CA GLY A 573 -41.24 -22.24 1.37
C GLY A 573 -41.62 -22.16 2.85
N GLN A 574 -41.65 -23.31 3.53
CA GLN A 574 -41.92 -23.40 4.98
C GLN A 574 -40.85 -22.69 5.83
N THR A 575 -39.69 -22.40 5.25
CA THR A 575 -38.66 -21.53 5.82
C THR A 575 -38.34 -20.45 4.80
N CYS A 576 -37.98 -19.26 5.28
CA CYS A 576 -37.64 -18.17 4.40
C CYS A 576 -36.42 -18.48 3.56
N ALA A 577 -36.58 -18.33 2.25
CA ALA A 577 -35.49 -18.49 1.30
C ALA A 577 -34.34 -17.54 1.61
N LYS A 578 -33.10 -18.01 1.44
CA LYS A 578 -31.94 -17.11 1.45
C LYS A 578 -32.08 -16.12 0.29
N GLU A 579 -31.55 -14.91 0.44
CA GLU A 579 -31.63 -13.88 -0.61
C GLU A 579 -31.07 -14.38 -1.95
N SER A 580 -30.02 -15.22 -1.89
CA SER A 580 -29.39 -15.90 -3.04
C SER A 580 -30.31 -16.83 -3.82
N ASP A 581 -31.37 -17.30 -3.19
CA ASP A 581 -32.21 -18.35 -3.76
C ASP A 581 -33.45 -17.80 -4.47
N VAL A 582 -33.68 -16.48 -4.39
CA VAL A 582 -34.82 -15.80 -5.02
C VAL A 582 -34.43 -15.43 -6.45
N VAL A 583 -34.32 -16.47 -7.28
CA VAL A 583 -33.81 -16.39 -8.66
C VAL A 583 -34.82 -16.89 -9.69
N ASN A 584 -35.97 -17.42 -9.27
CA ASN A 584 -36.99 -17.92 -10.19
C ASN A 584 -37.81 -16.75 -10.75
N PRO A 585 -37.86 -16.55 -12.08
CA PRO A 585 -38.68 -15.51 -12.68
C PRO A 585 -40.15 -15.74 -12.35
N PHE A 586 -40.83 -14.67 -11.94
CA PHE A 586 -42.24 -14.70 -11.55
C PHE A 586 -43.11 -13.78 -12.41
N GLY A 587 -42.55 -12.66 -12.85
CA GLY A 587 -43.27 -11.68 -13.61
C GLY A 587 -42.44 -10.43 -13.91
N THR A 588 -43.12 -9.39 -14.38
CA THR A 588 -42.52 -8.08 -14.64
C THR A 588 -43.16 -7.00 -13.77
N TRP A 589 -42.42 -5.94 -13.50
CA TRP A 589 -42.94 -4.74 -12.86
C TRP A 589 -42.74 -3.51 -13.75
N SER A 590 -43.61 -2.50 -13.62
CA SER A 590 -43.47 -1.22 -14.31
C SER A 590 -44.08 -0.08 -13.50
N VAL A 591 -43.45 1.10 -13.52
CA VAL A 591 -43.99 2.31 -12.90
C VAL A 591 -45.08 2.90 -13.78
N ASN A 592 -46.23 3.18 -13.17
CA ASN A 592 -47.27 3.99 -13.78
C ASN A 592 -46.83 5.46 -13.76
N THR A 593 -46.53 6.01 -14.94
CA THR A 593 -46.02 7.38 -15.12
C THR A 593 -47.02 8.48 -14.76
N GLN A 594 -48.27 8.14 -14.42
CA GLN A 594 -49.29 9.11 -14.00
C GLN A 594 -49.37 9.29 -12.48
N ASN A 595 -49.04 8.26 -11.70
CA ASN A 595 -49.26 8.27 -10.25
C ASN A 595 -48.16 7.58 -9.42
N GLY A 596 -47.09 7.08 -10.04
CA GLY A 596 -45.95 6.44 -9.36
C GLY A 596 -46.24 5.03 -8.81
N SER A 597 -47.45 4.49 -8.99
CA SER A 597 -47.77 3.11 -8.57
C SER A 597 -46.98 2.08 -9.37
N ILE A 598 -46.69 0.93 -8.76
CA ILE A 598 -45.98 -0.16 -9.43
C ILE A 598 -46.99 -1.22 -9.85
N ARG A 599 -47.07 -1.46 -11.15
CA ARG A 599 -47.86 -2.56 -11.70
C ARG A 599 -47.01 -3.82 -11.71
N LEU A 600 -47.43 -4.84 -10.98
CA LEU A 600 -46.90 -6.20 -11.05
C LEU A 600 -47.73 -7.00 -12.07
N SER A 601 -47.08 -7.70 -12.98
CA SER A 601 -47.71 -8.56 -13.98
C SER A 601 -47.09 -9.96 -13.92
N THR A 602 -47.91 -10.96 -13.59
CA THR A 602 -47.52 -12.37 -13.40
C THR A 602 -48.37 -13.28 -14.28
N GLU A 603 -48.02 -14.56 -14.37
CA GLU A 603 -48.86 -15.55 -15.05
C GLU A 603 -50.23 -15.74 -14.38
N MET A 604 -50.36 -15.41 -13.09
CA MET A 604 -51.59 -15.57 -12.31
C MET A 604 -52.51 -14.34 -12.37
N GLY A 605 -52.01 -13.19 -12.82
CA GLY A 605 -52.77 -11.93 -12.84
C GLY A 605 -51.89 -10.69 -12.75
N SER A 606 -52.54 -9.52 -12.79
CA SER A 606 -51.89 -8.22 -12.58
C SER A 606 -52.38 -7.61 -11.27
N SER A 607 -51.44 -7.17 -10.44
CA SER A 607 -51.71 -6.47 -9.19
C SER A 607 -51.09 -5.07 -9.24
N THR A 608 -51.73 -4.10 -8.61
CA THR A 608 -51.16 -2.76 -8.45
C THR A 608 -50.68 -2.61 -7.03
N LEU A 609 -49.41 -2.26 -6.87
CA LEU A 609 -48.82 -1.92 -5.58
C LEU A 609 -48.96 -0.41 -5.39
N SER A 610 -49.75 -0.02 -4.38
CA SER A 610 -49.94 1.37 -3.95
C SER A 610 -49.92 1.44 -2.43
N GLY A 611 -49.24 2.41 -1.81
CA GLY A 611 -49.23 2.51 -0.35
C GLY A 611 -48.02 3.18 0.31
N LEU A 612 -48.23 3.62 1.56
CA LEU A 612 -47.41 4.56 2.33
C LEU A 612 -46.17 3.89 2.94
N LEU A 613 -45.02 4.55 2.76
CA LEU A 613 -43.74 4.20 3.35
C LEU A 613 -43.62 4.83 4.74
N ASN A 614 -43.42 4.05 5.80
CA ASN A 614 -42.83 4.62 7.01
C ASN A 614 -41.39 5.03 6.68
N LYS A 615 -41.05 6.29 6.95
CA LYS A 615 -39.90 6.99 6.32
C LYS A 615 -38.56 6.77 7.02
N ASP A 616 -38.52 6.00 8.10
CA ASP A 616 -37.28 5.77 8.83
C ASP A 616 -36.48 4.63 8.21
N LEU A 617 -35.66 4.97 7.22
CA LEU A 617 -34.75 4.06 6.50
C LEU A 617 -33.35 4.01 7.13
N SER A 618 -33.16 4.61 8.31
CA SER A 618 -31.82 4.83 8.90
C SER A 618 -31.26 3.63 9.67
N ASP A 619 -32.08 2.63 9.99
CA ASP A 619 -31.70 1.45 10.77
C ASP A 619 -32.21 0.15 10.11
N GLU A 620 -31.31 -0.61 9.45
CA GLU A 620 -31.63 -1.90 8.81
C GLU A 620 -32.20 -2.95 9.78
N THR A 621 -31.98 -2.79 11.09
CA THR A 621 -32.50 -3.71 12.11
C THR A 621 -33.92 -3.37 12.53
N ASN A 622 -34.35 -2.10 12.40
CA ASN A 622 -35.64 -1.62 12.95
C ASN A 622 -36.67 -1.14 11.91
N THR A 623 -36.40 -1.06 10.60
CA THR A 623 -37.43 -1.03 9.50
C THR A 623 -36.80 -1.02 8.09
N PRO A 624 -37.51 -1.44 7.00
CA PRO A 624 -38.81 -0.95 6.53
C PRO A 624 -39.92 -2.00 6.37
N HIS A 625 -41.14 -1.57 6.73
CA HIS A 625 -42.41 -2.17 6.33
C HIS A 625 -42.95 -1.38 5.15
N ILE A 626 -43.17 -2.03 4.01
CA ILE A 626 -44.08 -1.48 3.00
C ILE A 626 -45.41 -2.17 3.24
N VAL A 627 -46.40 -1.38 3.63
CA VAL A 627 -47.80 -1.80 3.62
C VAL A 627 -48.29 -1.58 2.20
N VAL A 628 -48.43 -2.68 1.47
CA VAL A 628 -48.93 -2.63 0.10
C VAL A 628 -50.41 -2.96 0.14
N ALA A 629 -51.24 -2.08 -0.41
CA ALA A 629 -52.57 -2.45 -0.83
C ALA A 629 -52.47 -3.10 -2.21
N GLU A 630 -52.69 -4.40 -2.26
CA GLU A 630 -52.85 -5.16 -3.49
C GLU A 630 -54.31 -5.09 -3.92
N GLU A 631 -54.57 -4.47 -5.07
CA GLU A 631 -55.87 -4.57 -5.73
C GLU A 631 -55.84 -5.74 -6.70
N GLU A 632 -56.60 -6.80 -6.39
CA GLU A 632 -56.87 -7.89 -7.31
C GLU A 632 -58.25 -7.68 -7.92
N THR A 633 -58.33 -7.64 -9.26
CA THR A 633 -59.61 -7.48 -9.98
C THR A 633 -59.96 -8.77 -10.69
N ALA A 634 -60.87 -9.56 -10.13
CA ALA A 634 -61.43 -10.75 -10.76
C ALA A 634 -62.61 -10.35 -11.65
N SER A 635 -62.60 -10.72 -12.93
CA SER A 635 -63.69 -10.41 -13.86
C SER A 635 -64.45 -11.68 -14.25
N ALA A 636 -65.67 -11.84 -13.73
CA ALA A 636 -66.59 -12.91 -14.14
C ALA A 636 -67.45 -12.44 -15.31
N VAL A 637 -67.37 -13.14 -16.45
CA VAL A 637 -68.22 -12.86 -17.60
C VAL A 637 -69.44 -13.78 -17.56
N THR A 638 -70.57 -13.24 -17.13
CA THR A 638 -71.86 -13.95 -17.15
C THR A 638 -72.65 -13.57 -18.40
N ARG A 639 -73.21 -14.57 -19.08
CA ARG A 639 -74.07 -14.34 -20.25
C ARG A 639 -75.51 -14.36 -19.79
N ALA A 640 -76.17 -13.20 -19.82
CA ALA A 640 -77.60 -13.11 -19.54
C ALA A 640 -78.40 -13.87 -20.61
N SER A 641 -79.59 -14.35 -20.24
CA SER A 641 -80.51 -15.09 -21.12
C SER A 641 -80.97 -14.30 -22.36
N SER A 642 -80.80 -12.97 -22.35
CA SER A 642 -81.00 -12.04 -23.48
C SER A 642 -79.86 -12.05 -24.51
N GLY A 643 -78.75 -12.74 -24.23
CA GLY A 643 -77.55 -12.76 -25.07
C GLY A 643 -76.53 -11.65 -24.81
N SER A 644 -76.80 -10.73 -23.87
CA SER A 644 -75.83 -9.73 -23.41
C SER A 644 -74.80 -10.35 -22.45
N LEU A 645 -73.52 -10.02 -22.63
CA LEU A 645 -72.44 -10.36 -21.70
C LEU A 645 -72.38 -9.27 -20.63
N SER A 646 -72.55 -9.63 -19.37
CA SER A 646 -72.20 -8.78 -18.22
C SER A 646 -70.83 -9.21 -17.72
N VAL A 647 -69.95 -8.23 -17.49
CA VAL A 647 -68.69 -8.44 -16.78
C VAL A 647 -68.91 -7.94 -15.37
N GLU A 648 -68.98 -8.85 -14.40
CA GLU A 648 -68.89 -8.49 -12.99
C GLU A 648 -67.41 -8.47 -12.63
N THR A 649 -66.90 -7.29 -12.30
CA THR A 649 -65.56 -7.11 -11.76
C THR A 649 -65.68 -7.08 -10.25
N ASP A 650 -65.12 -8.07 -9.58
CA ASP A 650 -64.94 -8.07 -8.13
C ASP A 650 -63.53 -7.59 -7.83
N THR A 651 -63.41 -6.51 -7.06
CA THR A 651 -62.11 -5.96 -6.67
C THR A 651 -61.90 -6.27 -5.19
N THR A 652 -60.92 -7.11 -4.90
CA THR A 652 -60.50 -7.44 -3.54
C THR A 652 -59.24 -6.65 -3.19
N HIS A 653 -59.26 -6.01 -2.02
CA HIS A 653 -58.12 -5.29 -1.45
C HIS A 653 -57.43 -6.18 -0.42
N TYR A 654 -56.20 -6.57 -0.69
CA TYR A 654 -55.36 -7.25 0.30
C TYR A 654 -54.32 -6.27 0.81
N VAL A 655 -54.32 -6.02 2.11
CA VAL A 655 -53.23 -5.29 2.76
C VAL A 655 -52.18 -6.29 3.20
N SER A 656 -50.93 -6.02 2.88
CA SER A 656 -49.83 -6.94 3.19
C SER A 656 -48.57 -6.18 3.55
N THR A 657 -47.93 -6.62 4.62
CA THR A 657 -46.67 -6.05 5.09
C THR A 657 -45.48 -6.84 4.55
N TYR A 658 -44.58 -6.14 3.87
CA TYR A 658 -43.34 -6.69 3.32
C TYR A 658 -42.11 -6.15 4.07
N TYR A 659 -41.18 -7.05 4.41
CA TYR A 659 -39.94 -6.77 5.14
C TYR A 659 -38.73 -6.79 4.21
N LYS A 660 -37.90 -5.75 4.26
CA LYS A 660 -36.74 -5.62 3.38
C LYS A 660 -35.53 -6.41 3.89
N GLY A 661 -35.22 -7.50 3.20
CA GLY A 661 -34.09 -8.37 3.53
C GLY A 661 -34.39 -9.32 4.69
N ILE A 662 -33.67 -10.44 4.71
CA ILE A 662 -33.94 -11.50 5.68
C ILE A 662 -33.65 -11.06 7.13
N LYS A 663 -32.75 -10.08 7.32
CA LYS A 663 -32.44 -9.50 8.62
C LYS A 663 -33.61 -8.70 9.20
N SER A 664 -34.25 -7.84 8.39
CA SER A 664 -35.44 -7.07 8.83
C SER A 664 -36.60 -8.02 9.11
N ALA A 665 -36.78 -9.02 8.26
CA ALA A 665 -37.81 -10.04 8.43
C ALA A 665 -37.60 -10.86 9.71
N ASN A 666 -36.39 -11.39 9.92
CA ASN A 666 -36.02 -12.10 11.14
C ASN A 666 -36.05 -11.21 12.37
N SER A 667 -35.64 -9.94 12.26
CA SER A 667 -35.76 -8.96 13.35
C SER A 667 -37.21 -8.93 13.81
N TYR A 668 -38.13 -8.58 12.91
CA TYR A 668 -39.55 -8.49 13.24
C TYR A 668 -40.14 -9.80 13.80
N TRP A 669 -39.89 -10.95 13.16
CA TRP A 669 -40.42 -12.23 13.65
C TRP A 669 -39.78 -12.71 14.96
N ASN A 670 -38.61 -12.15 15.31
CA ASN A 670 -37.94 -12.42 16.58
C ASN A 670 -38.17 -11.31 17.61
N PHE A 671 -39.00 -10.30 17.38
CA PHE A 671 -39.42 -9.32 18.41
C PHE A 671 -40.87 -9.53 18.84
N ASN A 672 -41.25 -9.00 20.01
CA ASN A 672 -42.62 -9.11 20.53
C ASN A 672 -43.49 -7.97 19.98
N ASN A 673 -42.96 -7.14 19.09
CA ASN A 673 -43.66 -6.02 18.51
C ASN A 673 -44.04 -6.30 17.06
N ALA A 674 -45.27 -5.96 16.72
CA ALA A 674 -45.82 -6.01 15.40
C ALA A 674 -46.50 -4.68 15.06
N THR A 675 -46.89 -4.52 13.81
CA THR A 675 -47.73 -3.39 13.36
C THR A 675 -48.84 -3.99 12.53
N LEU A 676 -50.08 -3.81 12.97
CA LEU A 676 -51.27 -4.24 12.25
C LEU A 676 -51.94 -3.03 11.62
N TRP A 677 -52.55 -3.21 10.46
CA TRP A 677 -53.33 -2.18 9.80
C TRP A 677 -54.82 -2.36 10.11
N ILE A 678 -55.34 -1.52 10.99
CA ILE A 678 -56.71 -1.62 11.51
C ILE A 678 -57.46 -0.36 11.06
N ASN A 679 -58.54 -0.53 10.30
CA ASN A 679 -59.42 0.57 9.85
C ASN A 679 -58.70 1.72 9.12
N GLY A 680 -57.61 1.45 8.38
CA GLY A 680 -56.88 2.50 7.67
C GLY A 680 -55.79 3.18 8.50
N GLU A 681 -55.44 2.66 9.67
CA GLU A 681 -54.40 3.18 10.55
C GLU A 681 -53.46 2.07 11.06
N ALA A 682 -52.19 2.42 11.32
CA ALA A 682 -51.21 1.50 11.89
C ALA A 682 -51.35 1.44 13.41
N ALA A 683 -51.68 0.26 13.93
CA ALA A 683 -51.68 -0.04 15.36
C ALA A 683 -50.43 -0.86 15.72
N LYS A 684 -49.68 -0.41 16.74
CA LYS A 684 -48.57 -1.20 17.29
C LYS A 684 -49.16 -2.35 18.09
N VAL A 685 -48.66 -3.55 17.87
CA VAL A 685 -49.07 -4.72 18.64
C VAL A 685 -47.90 -5.24 19.43
N PHE A 686 -48.10 -5.48 20.72
CA PHE A 686 -47.13 -6.11 21.59
C PHE A 686 -47.65 -7.47 21.96
N SER A 687 -46.86 -8.52 21.78
CA SER A 687 -47.34 -9.87 21.94
C SER A 687 -46.32 -10.75 22.63
N GLU A 688 -46.77 -11.43 23.67
CA GLU A 688 -45.95 -12.24 24.54
C GLU A 688 -46.50 -13.64 24.54
N SER A 689 -45.62 -14.63 24.69
CA SER A 689 -46.08 -15.97 25.00
C SER A 689 -45.21 -16.62 26.06
N LYS A 690 -45.85 -17.35 26.97
CA LYS A 690 -45.25 -18.10 28.06
C LYS A 690 -45.83 -19.51 28.08
N ILE A 691 -44.98 -20.53 28.13
CA ILE A 691 -45.43 -21.88 28.46
C ILE A 691 -45.35 -22.00 29.98
N ASP A 692 -46.50 -22.13 30.64
CA ASP A 692 -46.55 -22.31 32.09
C ASP A 692 -46.36 -23.80 32.41
N LEU A 693 -45.26 -24.13 33.11
CA LEU A 693 -44.80 -25.51 33.32
C LEU A 693 -44.76 -25.94 34.79
N TYR A 694 -45.06 -25.06 35.75
CA TYR A 694 -45.09 -25.44 37.17
C TYR A 694 -46.43 -26.05 37.57
N SER A 695 -46.76 -27.19 36.97
CA SER A 695 -47.87 -28.02 37.42
C SER A 695 -47.32 -29.06 38.41
N ASN A 696 -47.34 -28.73 39.71
CA ASN A 696 -47.12 -29.70 40.78
C ASN A 696 -48.23 -30.79 40.86
N GLU A 697 -49.17 -30.85 39.90
CA GLU A 697 -50.42 -31.65 40.00
C GLU A 697 -50.88 -32.35 38.70
N GLY A 698 -50.03 -32.53 37.68
CA GLY A 698 -50.39 -33.28 36.46
C GLY A 698 -51.44 -32.60 35.56
N ARG A 699 -51.45 -31.25 35.51
CA ARG A 699 -52.22 -30.48 34.53
C ARG A 699 -51.41 -30.35 33.22
N PRO A 700 -52.07 -30.37 32.04
CA PRO A 700 -51.40 -30.14 30.76
C PRO A 700 -50.73 -28.78 30.74
N ALA A 701 -49.59 -28.67 30.06
CA ALA A 701 -48.93 -27.40 29.80
C ALA A 701 -49.92 -26.42 29.13
N ILE A 702 -49.99 -25.19 29.64
CA ILE A 702 -50.83 -24.13 29.08
C ILE A 702 -49.90 -23.13 28.41
N LEU A 703 -50.18 -22.84 27.13
CA LEU A 703 -49.55 -21.74 26.44
C LEU A 703 -50.36 -20.48 26.74
N ASN A 704 -49.78 -19.53 27.43
CA ASN A 704 -50.34 -18.18 27.60
C ASN A 704 -49.83 -17.31 26.46
N VAL A 705 -50.72 -16.79 25.63
CA VAL A 705 -50.42 -15.82 24.56
C VAL A 705 -51.13 -14.51 24.87
N SER A 706 -50.38 -13.45 25.14
CA SER A 706 -50.91 -12.11 25.36
C SER A 706 -50.69 -11.25 24.13
N VAL A 707 -51.70 -10.54 23.64
CA VAL A 707 -51.66 -9.63 22.48
C VAL A 707 -52.26 -8.29 22.89
N ASN A 708 -51.42 -7.26 22.99
CA ASN A 708 -51.80 -5.89 23.31
C ASN A 708 -51.79 -5.04 22.05
N ILE A 709 -52.93 -4.45 21.69
CA ILE A 709 -53.12 -3.65 20.48
C ILE A 709 -53.18 -2.17 20.88
N GLY A 710 -52.06 -1.49 20.67
CA GLY A 710 -51.84 -0.09 21.01
C GLY A 710 -52.66 0.88 20.16
N GLY A 711 -53.20 1.90 20.81
CA GLY A 711 -53.95 2.98 20.16
C GLY A 711 -55.39 2.61 19.77
N GLN A 712 -55.86 1.41 20.10
CA GLN A 712 -57.23 0.93 19.85
C GLN A 712 -57.87 0.49 21.17
N SER A 713 -59.16 0.76 21.38
CA SER A 713 -59.92 0.19 22.49
C SER A 713 -60.49 -1.16 22.11
N CYS A 714 -60.78 -2.03 23.08
CA CYS A 714 -61.39 -3.33 22.78
C CYS A 714 -62.76 -3.16 22.10
N SER A 715 -63.50 -2.12 22.46
CA SER A 715 -64.74 -1.75 21.77
C SER A 715 -64.52 -1.29 20.31
N SER A 716 -63.45 -0.55 19.99
CA SER A 716 -63.16 -0.12 18.61
C SER A 716 -62.74 -1.28 17.71
N LEU A 717 -62.24 -2.37 18.31
CA LEU A 717 -61.94 -3.62 17.63
C LEU A 717 -63.17 -4.53 17.47
N GLY A 718 -64.29 -4.22 18.11
CA GLY A 718 -65.54 -4.99 18.01
C GLY A 718 -65.75 -6.04 19.10
N PHE A 719 -64.99 -6.01 20.19
CA PHE A 719 -65.29 -6.78 21.40
C PHE A 719 -66.50 -6.21 22.14
N GLU A 720 -67.29 -7.07 22.79
CA GLU A 720 -68.49 -6.68 23.54
C GLU A 720 -68.16 -6.50 25.02
N GLU A 721 -68.54 -5.35 25.60
CA GLU A 721 -68.33 -5.03 27.00
C GLU A 721 -69.29 -5.84 27.89
N VAL A 722 -68.77 -6.41 28.98
CA VAL A 722 -69.59 -7.13 29.97
C VAL A 722 -69.93 -6.22 31.16
N SER A 723 -71.19 -6.23 31.57
CA SER A 723 -71.71 -5.27 32.59
C SER A 723 -71.22 -5.52 34.01
N GLU A 724 -70.69 -6.72 34.31
CA GLU A 724 -70.06 -7.07 35.58
C GLU A 724 -68.77 -7.83 35.25
N GLU A 725 -67.66 -7.45 35.91
CA GLU A 725 -66.40 -8.19 35.77
C GLU A 725 -66.65 -9.67 36.07
N THR A 726 -66.26 -10.53 35.14
CA THR A 726 -66.35 -11.98 35.35
C THR A 726 -65.49 -12.39 36.55
N ASP A 727 -65.73 -13.56 37.14
CA ASP A 727 -64.88 -14.13 38.22
C ASP A 727 -63.40 -14.32 37.79
N LYS A 728 -63.10 -14.12 36.50
CA LYS A 728 -61.78 -14.14 35.90
C LYS A 728 -61.21 -12.73 35.61
N GLY A 729 -61.91 -11.65 35.89
CA GLY A 729 -61.42 -10.27 35.69
C GLY A 729 -61.52 -9.75 34.25
N ASN A 730 -62.36 -10.35 33.40
CA ASN A 730 -62.61 -9.84 32.03
C ASN A 730 -63.53 -8.63 32.02
N SER A 731 -63.14 -7.60 31.27
CA SER A 731 -63.96 -6.42 30.97
C SER A 731 -64.70 -6.54 29.62
N TYR A 732 -64.23 -7.42 28.74
CA TYR A 732 -64.80 -7.66 27.41
C TYR A 732 -64.85 -9.16 27.04
N ILE A 733 -65.70 -9.52 26.07
CA ILE A 733 -65.83 -10.86 25.48
C ILE A 733 -65.84 -10.82 23.95
N PHE A 734 -65.56 -11.96 23.32
CA PHE A 734 -65.75 -12.15 21.87
C PHE A 734 -67.23 -12.03 21.50
N SER A 735 -67.52 -11.26 20.46
CA SER A 735 -68.83 -11.08 19.84
C SER A 735 -68.78 -11.47 18.36
N GLU A 736 -69.92 -11.50 17.67
CA GLU A 736 -69.92 -11.66 16.21
C GLU A 736 -69.08 -10.58 15.53
N SER A 737 -68.90 -9.40 16.15
CA SER A 737 -68.17 -8.24 15.63
C SER A 737 -66.68 -8.20 15.95
N SER A 738 -66.20 -9.14 16.76
CA SER A 738 -64.81 -9.18 17.20
C SER A 738 -63.84 -9.61 16.10
N PRO A 739 -62.56 -9.25 16.21
CA PRO A 739 -61.55 -9.72 15.28
C PRO A 739 -61.27 -11.21 15.51
N GLU A 740 -60.90 -11.89 14.44
CA GLU A 740 -60.52 -13.30 14.48
C GLU A 740 -59.03 -13.43 14.81
N PHE A 741 -58.68 -14.32 15.75
CA PHE A 741 -57.30 -14.74 15.98
C PHE A 741 -57.17 -16.21 15.65
N ILE A 742 -56.26 -16.55 14.75
CA ILE A 742 -55.87 -17.93 14.49
C ILE A 742 -54.43 -18.08 14.91
N ILE A 743 -54.18 -18.88 15.95
CA ILE A 743 -52.82 -19.24 16.39
C ILE A 743 -52.48 -20.56 15.73
N PHE A 744 -51.36 -20.63 15.02
CA PHE A 744 -50.90 -21.89 14.44
C PHE A 744 -49.41 -22.12 14.68
N SER A 745 -49.08 -23.40 14.89
CA SER A 745 -47.71 -23.85 15.06
C SER A 745 -47.08 -24.20 13.71
N ASN A 746 -45.76 -24.33 13.71
CA ASN A 746 -44.99 -24.71 12.52
C ASN A 746 -45.42 -26.04 11.88
N ASN A 747 -46.04 -26.93 12.66
CA ASN A 747 -46.50 -28.24 12.18
C ASN A 747 -47.85 -28.13 11.44
N GLY A 748 -48.39 -26.92 11.27
CA GLY A 748 -49.65 -26.63 10.57
C GLY A 748 -50.92 -26.86 11.39
N ASN A 749 -50.74 -27.25 12.65
CA ASN A 749 -51.79 -27.32 13.65
C ASN A 749 -52.20 -25.90 14.05
N TYR A 750 -53.50 -25.66 14.23
CA TYR A 750 -53.99 -24.35 14.58
C TYR A 750 -55.11 -24.42 15.62
N VAL A 751 -55.27 -23.31 16.34
CA VAL A 751 -56.36 -23.05 17.26
C VAL A 751 -56.97 -21.71 16.88
N HIS A 752 -58.25 -21.75 16.54
CA HIS A 752 -59.05 -20.57 16.29
C HIS A 752 -59.47 -19.95 17.63
N SER A 753 -59.61 -18.63 17.71
CA SER A 753 -59.96 -17.92 18.95
C SER A 753 -61.24 -18.44 19.60
N SER A 754 -62.21 -18.88 18.79
CA SER A 754 -63.45 -19.51 19.27
C SER A 754 -63.26 -20.84 20.01
N ASP A 755 -62.10 -21.50 19.83
CA ASP A 755 -61.78 -22.80 20.42
C ASP A 755 -60.93 -22.67 21.70
N ILE A 756 -60.60 -21.45 22.11
CA ILE A 756 -59.72 -21.19 23.27
C ILE A 756 -60.56 -21.18 24.55
N ALA A 757 -60.25 -22.08 25.47
CA ALA A 757 -61.05 -22.33 26.66
C ALA A 757 -61.03 -21.18 27.69
N GLU A 758 -59.91 -20.45 27.78
CA GLU A 758 -59.78 -19.29 28.66
C GLU A 758 -59.20 -18.10 27.91
N THR A 759 -59.89 -16.97 27.98
CA THR A 759 -59.49 -15.71 27.35
C THR A 759 -59.70 -14.57 28.32
N TYR A 760 -58.79 -13.61 28.34
CA TYR A 760 -58.90 -12.42 29.18
C TYR A 760 -58.75 -11.18 28.32
N ILE A 761 -59.79 -10.35 28.27
CA ILE A 761 -59.86 -9.19 27.39
C ILE A 761 -60.16 -7.96 28.23
N THR A 762 -59.27 -6.96 28.17
CA THR A 762 -59.37 -5.75 28.97
C THR A 762 -58.72 -4.57 28.25
N ASP A 763 -59.20 -3.35 28.53
CA ASP A 763 -58.52 -2.13 28.11
C ASP A 763 -57.46 -1.75 29.15
N THR A 764 -56.29 -1.33 28.69
CA THR A 764 -55.19 -0.87 29.53
C THR A 764 -54.90 0.61 29.26
N GLU A 765 -54.69 1.41 30.31
CA GLU A 765 -54.46 2.86 30.17
C GLU A 765 -53.19 3.20 29.36
N GLU A 766 -52.19 2.32 29.36
CA GLU A 766 -50.90 2.56 28.69
C GLU A 766 -50.74 1.83 27.35
N GLN A 767 -51.47 0.74 27.09
CA GLN A 767 -51.19 -0.16 25.96
C GLN A 767 -52.40 -0.45 25.04
N GLY A 768 -53.59 0.13 25.29
CA GLY A 768 -54.79 -0.13 24.49
C GLY A 768 -55.47 -1.45 24.84
N CYS A 769 -56.04 -2.15 23.85
CA CYS A 769 -56.77 -3.40 24.06
C CYS A 769 -55.82 -4.60 24.28
N ALA A 770 -55.90 -5.23 25.45
CA ALA A 770 -55.13 -6.42 25.82
C ALA A 770 -55.98 -7.69 25.69
N VAL A 771 -55.52 -8.65 24.88
CA VAL A 771 -56.17 -9.94 24.63
C VAL A 771 -55.23 -11.07 25.07
N LYS A 772 -55.53 -11.73 26.17
CA LYS A 772 -54.82 -12.94 26.63
C LYS A 772 -55.59 -14.19 26.21
N LEU A 773 -54.88 -15.14 25.63
CA LEU A 773 -55.38 -16.37 25.05
C LEU A 773 -54.64 -17.53 25.71
N PHE A 774 -55.37 -18.51 26.24
CA PHE A 774 -54.79 -19.67 26.94
C PHE A 774 -55.13 -20.98 26.20
N PRO A 775 -54.57 -21.23 25.00
CA PRO A 775 -54.77 -22.51 24.33
C PRO A 775 -54.08 -23.67 25.07
N TYR A 776 -54.77 -24.82 25.13
CA TYR A 776 -54.18 -26.07 25.64
C TYR A 776 -53.15 -26.63 24.66
N VAL A 777 -51.96 -26.96 25.16
CA VAL A 777 -50.84 -27.46 24.34
C VAL A 777 -51.08 -28.92 23.90
N GLU A 778 -51.59 -29.76 24.78
CA GLU A 778 -51.48 -31.23 24.70
C GLU A 778 -52.28 -31.94 23.61
N ASN A 779 -53.03 -31.25 22.72
CA ASN A 779 -53.73 -31.95 21.61
C ASN A 779 -53.98 -31.11 20.34
N ARG A 780 -53.61 -29.83 20.29
CA ARG A 780 -54.00 -28.94 19.16
C ARG A 780 -52.93 -28.00 18.63
N LEU A 781 -51.82 -27.77 19.34
CA LEU A 781 -50.75 -26.88 18.84
C LEU A 781 -49.38 -27.57 18.76
N ASP A 782 -49.08 -28.60 19.58
CA ASP A 782 -47.78 -29.30 19.58
C ASP A 782 -46.60 -28.30 19.53
N VAL A 783 -46.42 -27.56 20.64
CA VAL A 783 -45.46 -26.45 20.74
C VAL A 783 -44.36 -26.77 21.73
N ASN A 784 -43.11 -26.64 21.27
CA ASN A 784 -41.91 -26.71 22.12
C ASN A 784 -41.45 -25.30 22.49
N PRO A 785 -40.83 -25.10 23.68
CA PRO A 785 -40.16 -23.84 24.00
C PRO A 785 -39.21 -23.42 22.87
N GLY A 786 -39.29 -22.16 22.46
CA GLY A 786 -38.51 -21.56 21.38
C GLY A 786 -39.12 -21.71 19.98
N ALA A 787 -40.21 -22.47 19.83
CA ALA A 787 -40.87 -22.62 18.52
C ALA A 787 -41.68 -21.35 18.16
N PRO A 788 -41.63 -20.88 16.90
CA PRO A 788 -42.51 -19.82 16.43
C PRO A 788 -43.96 -20.28 16.35
N LEU A 789 -44.83 -19.34 16.67
CA LEU A 789 -46.27 -19.36 16.46
C LEU A 789 -46.60 -18.23 15.51
N THR A 790 -47.45 -18.49 14.53
CA THR A 790 -48.00 -17.42 13.71
C THR A 790 -49.40 -17.11 14.20
N ILE A 791 -49.68 -15.83 14.36
CA ILE A 791 -51.02 -15.30 14.60
C ILE A 791 -51.49 -14.65 13.30
N ARG A 792 -52.58 -15.18 12.76
CA ARG A 792 -53.41 -14.45 11.81
C ARG A 792 -54.43 -13.63 12.58
N PHE A 793 -54.42 -12.33 12.33
CA PHE A 793 -55.41 -11.39 12.80
C PHE A 793 -56.25 -10.90 11.62
N THR A 794 -57.56 -11.07 11.73
CA THR A 794 -58.51 -10.58 10.72
C THR A 794 -59.48 -9.62 11.39
N ALA A 795 -59.40 -8.34 11.02
CA ALA A 795 -60.38 -7.36 11.45
C ALA A 795 -61.67 -7.53 10.64
N LYS A 796 -62.80 -7.75 11.31
CA LYS A 796 -64.05 -8.22 10.70
C LYS A 796 -64.57 -7.37 9.53
N ASP A 797 -64.51 -6.04 9.62
CA ASP A 797 -65.04 -5.13 8.58
C ASP A 797 -63.99 -4.73 7.53
N SER A 798 -62.87 -5.45 7.49
CA SER A 798 -61.78 -5.19 6.57
C SER A 798 -61.43 -6.44 5.78
N ALA A 799 -61.06 -6.28 4.52
CA ALA A 799 -60.37 -7.33 3.77
C ALA A 799 -58.89 -7.47 4.20
N ASN A 800 -58.49 -6.82 5.31
CA ASN A 800 -57.13 -6.79 5.80
C ASN A 800 -56.89 -8.01 6.69
N ASN A 801 -56.22 -9.00 6.11
CA ASN A 801 -55.63 -10.09 6.87
C ASN A 801 -54.20 -9.69 7.21
N GLU A 802 -53.90 -9.52 8.49
CA GLU A 802 -52.54 -9.28 8.95
C GLU A 802 -52.01 -10.55 9.62
N GLU A 803 -50.79 -10.93 9.27
CA GLU A 803 -50.13 -12.12 9.79
C GLU A 803 -48.85 -11.69 10.50
N PHE A 804 -48.70 -12.08 11.76
CA PHE A 804 -47.50 -11.78 12.56
C PHE A 804 -47.04 -13.01 13.35
N ILE A 805 -45.75 -13.05 13.70
CA ILE A 805 -45.12 -14.20 14.37
C ILE A 805 -44.78 -13.84 15.81
N ILE A 806 -45.01 -14.80 16.71
CA ILE A 806 -44.60 -14.78 18.11
C ILE A 806 -43.82 -16.05 18.41
N ASN A 807 -42.65 -15.95 19.01
CA ASN A 807 -41.91 -17.11 19.49
C ASN A 807 -42.32 -17.47 20.94
N THR A 808 -42.42 -18.77 21.23
CA THR A 808 -42.72 -19.30 22.59
C THR A 808 -41.51 -19.19 23.52
N PHE A 809 -41.41 -18.11 24.30
CA PHE A 809 -40.32 -17.92 25.28
C PHE A 809 -40.81 -18.19 26.70
N VAL A 810 -39.87 -18.34 27.65
CA VAL A 810 -40.19 -18.43 29.08
C VAL A 810 -40.29 -17.05 29.74
N ASP A 811 -39.75 -15.99 29.13
CA ASP A 811 -39.98 -14.60 29.56
C ASP A 811 -39.70 -13.62 28.42
N ARG A 812 -40.68 -12.78 28.07
CA ARG A 812 -40.51 -11.60 27.20
C ARG A 812 -40.97 -10.28 27.83
N HIS A 813 -41.31 -10.29 29.11
CA HIS A 813 -41.67 -9.06 29.80
C HIS A 813 -40.45 -8.12 29.96
N MET A 814 -39.23 -8.63 29.79
CA MET A 814 -38.00 -7.83 29.75
C MET A 814 -37.29 -7.96 28.39
N ALA A 815 -36.87 -6.83 27.82
CA ALA A 815 -35.95 -6.83 26.69
C ALA A 815 -34.62 -7.44 27.15
N ILE A 816 -34.34 -8.70 26.79
CA ILE A 816 -33.03 -9.33 27.05
C ILE A 816 -32.00 -8.63 26.14
N GLN A 817 -31.46 -7.51 26.61
CA GLN A 817 -30.39 -6.80 25.90
C GLN A 817 -29.05 -7.43 26.30
N ALA A 818 -28.68 -8.54 25.65
CA ALA A 818 -27.35 -9.10 25.84
C ALA A 818 -26.27 -8.09 25.39
N GLY A 819 -25.37 -7.76 26.29
CA GLY A 819 -24.29 -6.81 26.08
C GLY A 819 -22.97 -7.43 25.62
N HIS A 820 -22.74 -8.75 25.68
CA HIS A 820 -21.64 -9.45 24.99
C HIS A 820 -22.02 -10.86 24.50
N ASP A 821 -21.29 -11.36 23.49
CA ASP A 821 -21.43 -12.73 22.98
C ASP A 821 -20.92 -13.75 24.01
N LEU A 822 -21.81 -14.62 24.47
CA LEU A 822 -21.41 -15.83 25.17
C LEU A 822 -21.19 -16.95 24.16
N ASN A 823 -19.95 -17.40 24.01
CA ASN A 823 -19.63 -18.57 23.20
C ASN A 823 -19.29 -19.73 24.13
N VAL A 824 -20.15 -20.74 24.13
CA VAL A 824 -19.93 -21.99 24.85
C VAL A 824 -19.51 -23.02 23.81
N ASP A 825 -18.24 -23.40 23.82
CA ASP A 825 -17.70 -24.44 22.95
C ASP A 825 -17.20 -25.62 23.82
N SER A 826 -16.35 -26.47 23.25
CA SER A 826 -15.78 -27.62 23.95
C SER A 826 -14.79 -27.25 25.06
N SER A 827 -14.21 -26.04 25.06
CA SER A 827 -13.42 -25.57 26.22
C SER A 827 -14.32 -25.11 27.36
N GLY A 828 -15.58 -24.78 27.04
CA GLY A 828 -16.64 -24.44 27.99
C GLY A 828 -16.43 -23.12 28.74
N LEU A 829 -17.48 -22.70 29.45
CA LEU A 829 -17.51 -21.54 30.32
C LEU A 829 -17.40 -22.00 31.77
N TYR A 830 -16.43 -21.43 32.48
CA TYR A 830 -16.22 -21.66 33.91
C TYR A 830 -16.69 -20.43 34.68
N PHE A 831 -17.84 -20.54 35.32
CA PHE A 831 -18.46 -19.53 36.16
C PHE A 831 -17.92 -19.65 37.58
N ILE A 832 -17.22 -18.63 38.06
CA ILE A 832 -16.57 -18.66 39.37
C ILE A 832 -17.47 -17.92 40.37
N HIS A 833 -17.91 -18.63 41.41
CA HIS A 833 -18.65 -18.08 42.53
C HIS A 833 -17.95 -18.46 43.84
N GLY A 834 -17.12 -17.54 44.35
CA GLY A 834 -16.18 -17.85 45.42
C GLY A 834 -15.18 -18.89 44.95
N PHE A 835 -15.11 -20.03 45.63
CA PHE A 835 -14.32 -21.18 45.19
C PHE A 835 -15.14 -22.28 44.51
N ASN A 836 -16.45 -22.07 44.29
CA ASN A 836 -17.23 -22.97 43.46
C ASN A 836 -17.19 -22.52 42.00
N VAL A 837 -17.13 -23.49 41.09
CA VAL A 837 -17.09 -23.26 39.66
C VAL A 837 -18.20 -24.05 38.98
N LEU A 838 -19.19 -23.38 38.39
CA LEU A 838 -20.07 -24.04 37.45
C LEU A 838 -19.35 -24.08 36.09
N TYR A 839 -19.24 -25.25 35.48
CA TYR A 839 -18.61 -25.46 34.18
C TYR A 839 -19.68 -25.88 33.19
N ILE A 840 -19.93 -25.04 32.17
CA ILE A 840 -20.86 -25.35 31.08
C ILE A 840 -20.05 -25.56 29.81
N SER A 841 -20.16 -26.70 29.16
CA SER A 841 -19.41 -27.01 27.93
C SER A 841 -20.31 -27.57 26.85
N GLN A 842 -19.85 -27.48 25.60
CA GLN A 842 -20.49 -28.14 24.47
C GLN A 842 -19.65 -29.33 24.00
N GLU A 843 -20.21 -30.54 24.14
CA GLU A 843 -19.61 -31.77 23.65
C GLU A 843 -20.59 -32.42 22.65
N ASP A 844 -20.11 -32.73 21.43
CA ASP A 844 -20.90 -33.32 20.33
C ASP A 844 -22.21 -32.56 19.99
N GLY A 845 -22.18 -31.24 20.15
CA GLY A 845 -23.33 -30.36 19.87
C GLY A 845 -24.34 -30.26 21.02
N GLN A 846 -24.19 -31.08 22.07
CA GLN A 846 -24.98 -31.01 23.29
C GLN A 846 -24.25 -30.24 24.38
N PHE A 847 -25.00 -29.54 25.22
CA PHE A 847 -24.45 -28.74 26.30
C PHE A 847 -24.54 -29.48 27.62
N TRP A 848 -23.51 -29.35 28.45
CA TRP A 848 -23.35 -30.07 29.71
C TRP A 848 -22.97 -29.10 30.82
N GLY A 849 -23.59 -29.23 32.00
CA GLY A 849 -23.22 -28.49 33.20
C GLY A 849 -22.55 -29.40 34.25
N ARG A 850 -21.49 -28.91 34.90
CA ARG A 850 -20.85 -29.57 36.06
C ARG A 850 -20.51 -28.56 37.13
N GLU A 851 -20.68 -28.92 38.40
CA GLU A 851 -20.21 -28.11 39.52
C GLU A 851 -18.82 -28.59 39.96
N GLY A 852 -17.94 -27.65 40.27
CA GLY A 852 -16.60 -27.91 40.78
C GLY A 852 -16.25 -26.99 41.94
N THR A 853 -15.18 -27.36 42.65
CA THR A 853 -14.69 -26.66 43.83
C THR A 853 -13.17 -26.53 43.77
N PHE A 854 -12.68 -25.31 44.01
CA PHE A 854 -11.27 -24.97 44.11
C PHE A 854 -10.79 -25.07 45.56
N ASP A 855 -9.72 -25.81 45.78
CA ASP A 855 -9.03 -25.89 47.05
C ASP A 855 -7.86 -24.88 47.05
N PRO A 856 -7.91 -23.82 47.88
CA PRO A 856 -6.88 -22.78 47.90
C PRO A 856 -5.53 -23.26 48.48
N GLU A 857 -5.52 -24.29 49.34
CA GLU A 857 -4.29 -24.82 49.94
C GLU A 857 -3.50 -25.64 48.91
N SER A 858 -4.18 -26.58 48.25
CA SER A 858 -3.55 -27.41 47.20
C SER A 858 -3.45 -26.70 45.86
N LYS A 859 -4.18 -25.59 45.68
CA LYS A 859 -4.33 -24.82 44.43
C LYS A 859 -4.85 -25.69 43.27
N THR A 860 -5.78 -26.59 43.58
CA THR A 860 -6.40 -27.51 42.61
C THR A 860 -7.90 -27.26 42.46
N LEU A 861 -8.41 -27.36 41.23
CA LEU A 861 -9.83 -27.28 40.91
C LEU A 861 -10.34 -28.68 40.59
N THR A 862 -11.44 -29.11 41.23
CA THR A 862 -12.01 -30.45 41.08
C THR A 862 -13.48 -30.35 40.69
N PHE A 863 -13.92 -31.14 39.70
CA PHE A 863 -15.32 -31.16 39.24
C PHE A 863 -16.02 -32.45 39.66
N GLY A 864 -17.30 -32.35 40.01
CA GLY A 864 -18.17 -33.50 40.25
C GLY A 864 -18.47 -34.32 38.99
N GLU A 865 -19.19 -35.43 39.16
CA GLU A 865 -19.62 -36.27 38.04
C GLU A 865 -20.54 -35.49 37.08
N LYS A 866 -20.49 -35.85 35.78
CA LYS A 866 -21.43 -35.32 34.78
C LYS A 866 -22.85 -35.69 35.20
N LYS A 867 -23.70 -34.70 35.48
CA LYS A 867 -25.14 -34.96 35.56
C LYS A 867 -25.70 -35.01 34.13
N GLU A 868 -26.15 -36.18 33.69
CA GLU A 868 -26.99 -36.35 32.50
C GLU A 868 -28.39 -35.81 32.79
N GLU A 869 -28.52 -34.50 32.91
CA GLU A 869 -29.84 -33.87 32.91
C GLU A 869 -30.21 -33.54 31.46
N SER A 870 -31.46 -33.80 31.09
CA SER A 870 -32.02 -33.69 29.73
C SER A 870 -32.17 -32.23 29.24
N SER A 871 -31.19 -31.39 29.57
CA SER A 871 -31.23 -29.96 29.36
C SER A 871 -30.99 -29.63 27.89
N THR A 872 -32.02 -29.10 27.24
CA THR A 872 -31.95 -28.52 25.90
C THR A 872 -31.53 -27.06 26.02
N PHE A 873 -30.41 -26.72 25.40
CA PHE A 873 -29.92 -25.34 25.35
C PHE A 873 -30.22 -24.76 23.97
N LEU A 874 -31.01 -23.70 23.94
CA LEU A 874 -31.33 -22.97 22.72
C LEU A 874 -30.54 -21.66 22.74
N ARG A 875 -29.61 -21.54 21.78
CA ARG A 875 -28.88 -20.30 21.54
C ARG A 875 -29.77 -19.36 20.73
N TYR A 876 -29.91 -18.14 21.22
CA TYR A 876 -30.57 -17.05 20.52
C TYR A 876 -29.57 -15.95 20.21
N GLN A 877 -29.76 -15.32 19.06
CA GLN A 877 -29.06 -14.10 18.71
C GLN A 877 -29.99 -12.93 19.02
N THR A 878 -29.60 -12.09 19.97
CA THR A 878 -30.37 -10.89 20.36
C THR A 878 -30.31 -9.82 19.28
N ALA A 879 -31.13 -8.78 19.43
CA ALA A 879 -31.12 -7.57 18.58
C ALA A 879 -29.71 -6.99 18.36
N SER A 880 -28.87 -7.06 19.40
CA SER A 880 -27.51 -6.54 19.40
C SER A 880 -26.51 -7.48 18.69
N GLY A 881 -26.99 -8.56 18.08
CA GLY A 881 -26.17 -9.58 17.42
C GLY A 881 -25.54 -10.59 18.38
N LYS A 882 -25.87 -10.51 19.68
CA LYS A 882 -25.16 -11.21 20.74
C LYS A 882 -25.87 -12.48 21.19
N ALA A 883 -25.12 -13.47 21.67
CA ALA A 883 -25.67 -14.75 22.10
C ALA A 883 -26.26 -14.71 23.53
N ALA A 884 -27.54 -15.07 23.65
CA ALA A 884 -28.18 -15.47 24.89
C ALA A 884 -28.56 -16.96 24.81
N TYR A 885 -28.61 -17.65 25.94
CA TYR A 885 -28.99 -19.06 25.97
C TYR A 885 -30.21 -19.25 26.85
N GLN A 886 -31.15 -20.04 26.38
CA GLN A 886 -32.23 -20.57 27.20
C GLN A 886 -31.94 -22.04 27.46
N VAL A 887 -32.03 -22.43 28.72
CA VAL A 887 -31.93 -23.81 29.18
C VAL A 887 -33.31 -24.29 29.51
N TYR A 888 -33.65 -25.47 29.02
CA TYR A 888 -34.83 -26.20 29.39
C TYR A 888 -34.41 -27.60 29.82
N GLY A 889 -34.46 -27.89 31.12
CA GLY A 889 -34.19 -29.21 31.68
C GLY A 889 -35.47 -29.85 32.19
N SER A 890 -35.52 -31.18 32.11
CA SER A 890 -36.48 -31.96 32.88
C SER A 890 -35.74 -32.93 33.78
N THR A 891 -35.99 -32.82 35.08
CA THR A 891 -35.53 -33.75 36.10
C THR A 891 -36.73 -34.53 36.58
N CYS A 892 -36.85 -35.76 36.11
CA CYS A 892 -37.89 -36.66 36.58
C CYS A 892 -37.37 -37.45 37.78
N ASP A 893 -38.09 -37.39 38.90
CA ASP A 893 -37.85 -38.34 39.98
C ASP A 893 -38.26 -39.77 39.54
N SER A 894 -37.95 -40.76 40.35
CA SER A 894 -38.30 -42.16 40.07
C SER A 894 -39.82 -42.45 40.03
N TYR A 895 -40.67 -41.43 40.19
CA TYR A 895 -42.13 -41.51 40.16
C TYR A 895 -42.75 -40.77 38.95
N ASP A 896 -41.95 -40.48 37.90
CA ASP A 896 -42.38 -39.72 36.71
C ASP A 896 -42.91 -38.32 37.03
N ARG A 897 -42.58 -37.77 38.21
CA ARG A 897 -42.79 -36.35 38.49
C ARG A 897 -41.61 -35.61 37.92
N CYS A 898 -41.81 -35.08 36.72
CA CYS A 898 -40.83 -34.27 36.04
C CYS A 898 -40.93 -32.83 36.55
N GLU A 899 -39.89 -32.39 37.26
CA GLU A 899 -39.64 -30.97 37.47
C GLU A 899 -39.05 -30.44 36.17
N HIS A 900 -39.80 -29.57 35.51
CA HIS A 900 -39.35 -28.87 34.33
C HIS A 900 -38.78 -27.54 34.77
N GLU A 901 -37.46 -27.42 34.73
CA GLU A 901 -36.76 -26.17 35.01
C GLU A 901 -36.40 -25.50 33.70
N SER A 902 -36.61 -24.19 33.64
CA SER A 902 -36.10 -23.39 32.53
C SER A 902 -35.61 -22.06 33.02
N PHE A 903 -34.43 -21.68 32.53
CA PHE A 903 -33.81 -20.40 32.82
C PHE A 903 -33.03 -19.89 31.62
N SER A 904 -32.84 -18.58 31.54
CA SER A 904 -32.06 -17.92 30.49
C SER A 904 -30.81 -17.29 31.09
N PHE A 905 -29.71 -17.24 30.35
CA PHE A 905 -28.49 -16.54 30.77
C PHE A 905 -27.79 -15.75 29.63
N TRP A 906 -27.16 -14.62 29.99
CA TRP A 906 -26.49 -13.69 29.06
C TRP A 906 -25.44 -12.80 29.78
N SER A 907 -24.50 -12.19 29.06
CA SER A 907 -23.52 -11.23 29.66
C SER A 907 -23.77 -9.82 29.16
N ASN A 908 -23.59 -8.80 30.02
CA ASN A 908 -23.70 -7.38 29.63
C ASN A 908 -22.35 -6.69 29.37
N ASP A 909 -21.25 -7.16 29.96
CA ASP A 909 -19.92 -6.51 29.92
C ASP A 909 -18.78 -7.47 29.52
N GLY A 910 -19.09 -8.72 29.18
CA GLY A 910 -18.13 -9.74 28.76
C GLY A 910 -17.29 -10.28 29.92
N LYS A 911 -17.56 -9.83 31.15
CA LYS A 911 -16.88 -10.24 32.37
C LYS A 911 -17.83 -10.94 33.35
N ASN A 912 -19.10 -10.52 33.36
CA ASN A 912 -20.15 -10.99 34.25
C ASN A 912 -21.33 -11.54 33.45
N ILE A 913 -21.98 -12.59 33.96
CA ILE A 913 -23.18 -13.21 33.37
C ILE A 913 -24.40 -12.96 34.27
N PHE A 914 -25.60 -12.89 33.70
CA PHE A 914 -26.91 -12.73 34.33
C PHE A 914 -27.74 -14.00 34.08
N ILE A 915 -28.56 -14.43 35.06
CA ILE A 915 -29.38 -15.65 34.98
C ILE A 915 -30.83 -15.35 35.43
N GLN A 916 -31.84 -15.84 34.72
CA GLN A 916 -33.27 -15.65 35.06
C GLN A 916 -34.10 -16.93 34.91
N SER A 917 -34.90 -17.29 35.92
CA SER A 917 -35.78 -18.48 35.94
C SER A 917 -37.25 -18.15 35.59
N ALA A 918 -38.00 -19.14 35.11
CA ALA A 918 -39.43 -19.07 34.78
C ALA A 918 -40.36 -18.58 35.92
N ASN A 919 -39.90 -18.69 37.17
CA ASN A 919 -40.66 -18.46 38.40
C ASN A 919 -40.28 -17.13 39.09
N ASP A 920 -40.52 -15.98 38.44
CA ASP A 920 -40.72 -14.62 38.98
C ASP A 920 -39.80 -14.04 40.10
N LYS A 921 -38.70 -14.70 40.51
CA LYS A 921 -37.67 -14.12 41.39
C LYS A 921 -36.36 -13.97 40.63
N ILE A 922 -36.13 -12.75 40.15
CA ILE A 922 -34.90 -12.33 39.49
C ILE A 922 -33.72 -12.56 40.47
N LEU A 923 -32.83 -13.50 40.14
CA LEU A 923 -31.52 -13.66 40.78
C LEU A 923 -30.48 -13.04 39.84
N GLU A 924 -30.31 -11.70 39.90
CA GLU A 924 -29.19 -11.03 39.24
C GLU A 924 -27.88 -11.41 39.94
N LEU A 925 -27.25 -12.49 39.47
CA LEU A 925 -25.97 -12.99 39.96
C LEU A 925 -24.84 -12.56 39.02
N GLU A 926 -24.18 -11.43 39.30
CA GLU A 926 -22.94 -11.06 38.58
C GLU A 926 -21.79 -12.00 38.99
N LEU A 927 -21.48 -12.97 38.12
CA LEU A 927 -20.39 -13.93 38.35
C LEU A 927 -19.26 -13.75 37.34
N PRO A 928 -17.99 -13.64 37.79
CA PRO A 928 -16.86 -13.69 36.89
C PRO A 928 -16.81 -15.05 36.20
N PHE A 929 -16.44 -15.06 34.93
CA PHE A 929 -16.27 -16.31 34.19
C PHE A 929 -15.02 -16.29 33.32
N THR A 930 -14.57 -17.48 32.93
CA THR A 930 -13.44 -17.68 32.01
C THR A 930 -13.78 -18.74 30.97
N TYR A 931 -13.04 -18.74 29.86
CA TYR A 931 -13.28 -19.61 28.70
C TYR A 931 -12.45 -20.89 28.70
N ASP A 932 -11.59 -21.08 29.70
CA ASP A 932 -10.72 -22.24 29.80
C ASP A 932 -10.33 -22.50 31.25
N GLU A 933 -10.09 -23.77 31.58
CA GLU A 933 -9.75 -24.20 32.93
C GLU A 933 -8.46 -23.57 33.46
N PRO A 934 -7.36 -23.46 32.67
CA PRO A 934 -6.16 -22.75 33.12
C PRO A 934 -6.43 -21.31 33.54
N SER A 935 -7.17 -20.55 32.74
CA SER A 935 -7.57 -19.18 33.07
C SER A 935 -8.48 -19.14 34.29
N ALA A 936 -9.43 -20.08 34.42
CA ALA A 936 -10.27 -20.21 35.60
C ALA A 936 -9.41 -20.43 36.85
N LEU A 937 -8.45 -21.35 36.74
CA LEU A 937 -7.54 -21.73 37.81
C LEU A 937 -6.56 -20.60 38.16
N ASP A 938 -6.03 -19.88 37.18
CA ASP A 938 -5.16 -18.74 37.38
C ASP A 938 -5.94 -17.57 38.00
N LYS A 939 -7.20 -17.36 37.59
CA LYS A 939 -8.08 -16.40 38.24
C LYS A 939 -8.40 -16.79 39.67
N LEU A 940 -8.70 -18.06 39.93
CA LEU A 940 -8.91 -18.58 41.29
C LEU A 940 -7.65 -18.46 42.16
N LYS A 941 -6.46 -18.72 41.61
CA LYS A 941 -5.17 -18.51 42.30
C LYS A 941 -4.90 -17.03 42.57
N GLU A 942 -5.15 -16.16 41.58
CA GLU A 942 -5.07 -14.71 41.73
C GLU A 942 -5.99 -14.28 42.88
N LEU A 943 -7.28 -14.62 42.81
CA LEU A 943 -8.28 -14.30 43.82
C LEU A 943 -7.89 -14.84 45.20
N SER A 944 -7.40 -16.07 45.30
CA SER A 944 -6.96 -16.68 46.57
C SER A 944 -5.78 -15.97 47.24
N GLY A 945 -5.00 -15.19 46.49
CA GLY A 945 -3.88 -14.40 47.00
C GLY A 945 -4.21 -12.93 47.29
N GLN A 946 -5.48 -12.53 47.13
CA GLN A 946 -5.93 -11.15 47.37
C GLN A 946 -6.45 -11.01 48.80
N ASP A 947 -5.99 -9.96 49.47
CA ASP A 947 -6.38 -9.63 50.84
C ASP A 947 -6.83 -8.16 50.95
N VAL A 948 -7.76 -7.90 51.87
CA VAL A 948 -8.17 -6.53 52.25
C VAL A 948 -7.63 -6.20 53.63
N SER A 949 -6.67 -5.29 53.71
CA SER A 949 -6.29 -4.65 54.96
C SER A 949 -7.25 -3.51 55.29
N PHE A 950 -7.82 -3.54 56.50
CA PHE A 950 -8.65 -2.46 57.03
C PHE A 950 -7.82 -1.40 57.76
N LEU A 951 -6.58 -1.68 58.17
CA LEU A 951 -5.75 -0.70 58.87
C LEU A 951 -5.46 0.56 58.04
N ASN A 952 -5.66 1.72 58.68
CA ASN A 952 -5.49 3.06 58.11
C ASN A 952 -6.34 3.28 56.86
N THR A 953 -7.56 2.73 56.85
CA THR A 953 -8.51 2.88 55.76
C THR A 953 -9.79 3.52 56.23
N THR A 954 -10.47 4.19 55.32
CA THR A 954 -11.79 4.78 55.59
C THR A 954 -12.80 4.12 54.67
N TRP A 955 -13.95 3.71 55.20
CA TRP A 955 -15.04 3.07 54.48
C TRP A 955 -16.36 3.77 54.79
N PHE A 956 -17.19 3.93 53.77
CA PHE A 956 -18.58 4.30 53.93
C PHE A 956 -19.44 3.03 53.94
N ILE A 957 -20.10 2.77 55.06
CA ILE A 957 -20.96 1.60 55.23
C ILE A 957 -22.40 2.04 55.04
N ASN A 958 -23.13 1.36 54.16
CA ASN A 958 -24.51 1.62 53.81
C ASN A 958 -25.38 0.40 54.14
N PHE A 959 -26.39 0.59 54.98
CA PHE A 959 -27.44 -0.38 55.30
C PHE A 959 -28.74 0.13 54.65
N PRO A 960 -29.20 -0.48 53.54
CA PRO A 960 -30.37 0.01 52.79
C PRO A 960 -31.62 0.14 53.65
N ASP A 961 -31.82 -0.84 54.54
CA ASP A 961 -32.99 -0.95 55.40
C ASP A 961 -32.81 -0.25 56.77
N HIS A 962 -31.58 0.17 57.11
CA HIS A 962 -31.21 0.81 58.39
C HIS A 962 -30.32 2.04 58.18
N LYS A 963 -30.88 3.09 57.56
CA LYS A 963 -30.13 4.28 57.11
C LYS A 963 -29.39 5.03 58.23
N ASP A 964 -29.83 4.92 59.47
CA ASP A 964 -29.21 5.52 60.66
C ASP A 964 -27.90 4.82 61.08
N GLU A 965 -27.76 3.54 60.76
CA GLU A 965 -26.54 2.76 60.96
C GLU A 965 -25.49 3.05 59.88
N SER A 966 -25.91 3.66 58.76
CA SER A 966 -25.02 4.01 57.65
C SER A 966 -24.08 5.17 58.01
N GLY A 967 -22.83 5.13 57.57
CA GLY A 967 -21.87 6.21 57.85
C GLY A 967 -20.43 5.89 57.47
N GLN A 968 -19.56 6.88 57.67
CA GLN A 968 -18.13 6.78 57.39
C GLN A 968 -17.36 6.29 58.62
N PHE A 969 -16.59 5.22 58.45
CA PHE A 969 -15.76 4.59 59.47
C PHE A 969 -14.30 4.59 59.04
N THR A 970 -13.41 5.10 59.88
CA THR A 970 -11.96 5.07 59.69
C THR A 970 -11.35 4.06 60.65
N PHE A 971 -10.77 3.00 60.11
CA PHE A 971 -10.14 1.92 60.85
C PHE A 971 -8.66 2.24 61.07
N LYS A 972 -8.24 2.32 62.34
CA LYS A 972 -6.89 2.68 62.78
C LYS A 972 -6.29 1.55 63.62
N ALA A 973 -5.04 1.71 64.05
CA ALA A 973 -4.31 0.69 64.82
C ALA A 973 -5.01 0.26 66.13
N ASP A 974 -5.84 1.10 66.72
CA ASP A 974 -6.52 0.86 68.00
C ASP A 974 -8.05 0.66 67.92
N GLY A 975 -8.64 0.76 66.72
CA GLY A 975 -10.05 0.47 66.49
C GLY A 975 -10.67 1.22 65.30
N ALA A 976 -11.99 1.14 65.17
CA ALA A 976 -12.78 1.84 64.18
C ALA A 976 -13.31 3.18 64.71
N TYR A 977 -13.25 4.23 63.90
CA TYR A 977 -13.69 5.59 64.25
C TYR A 977 -14.82 6.06 63.37
N ARG A 978 -15.91 6.58 63.93
CA ARG A 978 -16.99 7.25 63.19
C ARG A 978 -16.92 8.75 63.46
N ASN A 979 -16.75 9.57 62.43
CA ASN A 979 -16.59 11.03 62.55
C ASN A 979 -15.50 11.44 63.58
N ASP A 980 -14.31 10.85 63.47
CA ASP A 980 -13.15 11.08 64.35
C ASP A 980 -13.31 10.71 65.84
N SER A 981 -14.44 10.12 66.22
CA SER A 981 -14.67 9.55 67.55
C SER A 981 -14.50 8.04 67.49
N LEU A 982 -13.79 7.46 68.48
CA LEU A 982 -13.63 6.00 68.57
C LEU A 982 -15.01 5.35 68.70
N PHE A 983 -15.40 4.56 67.71
CA PHE A 983 -16.69 3.86 67.65
C PHE A 983 -16.59 2.51 68.34
N SER A 984 -15.56 1.72 68.03
CA SER A 984 -15.30 0.43 68.67
C SER A 984 -13.81 0.09 68.62
N ARG A 985 -13.30 -0.55 69.68
CA ARG A 985 -11.95 -1.15 69.68
C ARG A 985 -11.98 -2.47 68.92
N TRP A 986 -10.83 -2.95 68.46
CA TRP A 986 -10.79 -4.22 67.72
C TRP A 986 -11.28 -5.41 68.54
N GLU A 987 -10.97 -5.45 69.84
CA GLU A 987 -11.50 -6.48 70.75
C GLU A 987 -13.04 -6.50 70.85
N ASP A 988 -13.68 -5.35 70.64
CA ASP A 988 -15.12 -5.13 70.82
C ASP A 988 -15.90 -5.17 69.48
N PHE A 989 -15.24 -5.44 68.35
CA PHE A 989 -15.91 -5.54 67.04
C PHE A 989 -16.76 -6.82 66.94
N PRO A 990 -17.85 -6.88 66.16
CA PRO A 990 -18.61 -8.12 65.95
C PRO A 990 -17.74 -9.25 65.38
N GLU A 991 -17.96 -10.49 65.82
CA GLU A 991 -17.21 -11.67 65.36
C GLU A 991 -17.71 -12.22 64.03
N ASP A 992 -18.73 -11.58 63.44
CA ASP A 992 -19.31 -11.97 62.17
C ASP A 992 -18.44 -11.60 60.96
N LEU A 993 -17.22 -11.09 61.17
CA LEU A 993 -16.12 -11.11 60.22
C LEU A 993 -14.78 -11.34 60.97
N PRO A 994 -14.42 -12.61 61.28
CA PRO A 994 -13.36 -12.94 62.22
C PRO A 994 -11.98 -12.36 61.89
N CYS A 995 -11.65 -12.24 60.60
CA CYS A 995 -10.38 -11.69 60.12
C CYS A 995 -10.15 -10.22 60.48
N LEU A 996 -11.21 -9.45 60.79
CA LEU A 996 -11.07 -8.10 61.34
C LEU A 996 -10.46 -8.07 62.75
N LYS A 997 -10.54 -9.17 63.51
CA LYS A 997 -9.92 -9.28 64.84
C LYS A 997 -8.53 -9.90 64.82
N ALA A 998 -8.12 -10.50 63.70
CA ALA A 998 -6.82 -11.13 63.55
C ALA A 998 -5.67 -10.10 63.61
N GLU A 999 -4.48 -10.53 64.02
CA GLU A 999 -3.29 -9.68 64.10
C GLU A 999 -2.96 -9.13 62.69
N GLY A 1000 -3.09 -7.82 62.51
CA GLY A 1000 -2.91 -7.15 61.21
C GLY A 1000 -4.21 -6.75 60.48
N HIS A 1001 -5.39 -7.11 61.00
CA HIS A 1001 -6.73 -6.68 60.52
C HIS A 1001 -6.88 -6.77 58.99
N THR A 1002 -6.43 -7.90 58.46
CA THR A 1002 -6.38 -8.19 57.02
C THR A 1002 -7.21 -9.44 56.76
N CYS A 1003 -8.17 -9.34 55.85
CA CYS A 1003 -9.10 -10.40 55.49
C CYS A 1003 -8.74 -11.01 54.14
N ARG A 1004 -8.64 -12.33 54.08
CA ARG A 1004 -8.36 -13.06 52.85
C ARG A 1004 -9.62 -13.17 51.98
N TYR A 1005 -9.46 -13.32 50.67
CA TYR A 1005 -10.58 -13.46 49.73
C TYR A 1005 -11.55 -14.59 50.10
N GLU A 1006 -11.01 -15.72 50.60
CA GLU A 1006 -11.77 -16.87 51.10
C GLU A 1006 -12.74 -16.45 52.21
N GLU A 1007 -12.22 -15.75 53.22
CA GLU A 1007 -12.98 -15.33 54.40
C GLU A 1007 -14.09 -14.31 54.04
N LEU A 1008 -13.87 -13.51 52.98
CA LEU A 1008 -14.82 -12.50 52.51
C LEU A 1008 -15.82 -13.01 51.47
N ASN A 1009 -15.76 -14.27 51.05
CA ASN A 1009 -16.69 -14.87 50.08
C ASN A 1009 -17.25 -16.23 50.53
N ASP A 1010 -16.90 -16.67 51.73
CA ASP A 1010 -17.50 -17.84 52.37
C ASP A 1010 -18.85 -17.50 53.04
N MET A 1011 -19.64 -18.53 53.29
CA MET A 1011 -20.88 -18.46 54.05
C MET A 1011 -20.74 -19.33 55.28
N TYR A 1012 -20.97 -18.73 56.44
CA TYR A 1012 -20.85 -19.43 57.71
C TYR A 1012 -21.95 -19.01 58.68
N ASP A 1013 -22.19 -19.92 59.62
CA ASP A 1013 -23.11 -19.66 60.71
C ASP A 1013 -22.43 -18.79 61.76
N PHE A 1014 -23.06 -17.67 62.10
CA PHE A 1014 -22.61 -16.75 63.13
C PHE A 1014 -23.56 -16.79 64.33
N ASP A 1015 -23.04 -17.12 65.52
CA ASP A 1015 -23.80 -17.10 66.77
C ASP A 1015 -23.74 -15.71 67.42
N ASP A 1016 -24.88 -15.01 67.41
CA ASP A 1016 -25.07 -13.70 68.02
C ASP A 1016 -25.93 -13.85 69.28
N GLU A 1017 -25.30 -13.88 70.45
CA GLU A 1017 -25.96 -14.04 71.76
C GLU A 1017 -26.89 -15.28 71.89
N GLY A 1018 -26.59 -16.38 71.19
CA GLY A 1018 -27.33 -17.66 71.24
C GLY A 1018 -28.28 -17.88 70.06
N GLN A 1019 -28.31 -16.98 69.07
CA GLN A 1019 -29.07 -17.12 67.84
C GLN A 1019 -28.12 -17.32 66.65
N MET A 1020 -28.33 -18.40 65.90
CA MET A 1020 -27.55 -18.70 64.68
C MET A 1020 -28.09 -17.88 63.52
N HIS A 1021 -27.18 -17.20 62.83
CA HIS A 1021 -27.45 -16.38 61.65
C HIS A 1021 -26.61 -16.86 60.47
N ASP A 1022 -27.21 -16.89 59.28
CA ASP A 1022 -26.48 -17.18 58.05
C ASP A 1022 -25.83 -15.89 57.59
N VAL A 1023 -24.51 -15.79 57.75
CA VAL A 1023 -23.74 -14.63 57.33
C VAL A 1023 -22.93 -15.00 56.10
N LYS A 1024 -23.13 -14.20 55.04
CA LYS A 1024 -22.34 -14.28 53.82
C LYS A 1024 -21.73 -12.93 53.52
N TRP A 1025 -20.42 -12.90 53.41
CA TRP A 1025 -19.73 -11.76 52.84
C TRP A 1025 -19.54 -11.97 51.34
N ARG A 1026 -19.42 -10.87 50.59
CA ARG A 1026 -18.98 -10.86 49.20
C ARG A 1026 -17.98 -9.75 48.99
N TRP A 1027 -16.86 -10.10 48.42
CA TRP A 1027 -15.84 -9.14 48.04
C TRP A 1027 -15.26 -9.52 46.69
N ASN A 1028 -15.21 -8.56 45.78
CA ASN A 1028 -14.55 -8.71 44.50
C ASN A 1028 -13.23 -7.89 44.50
N PRO A 1029 -12.06 -8.55 44.41
CA PRO A 1029 -10.76 -7.89 44.34
C PRO A 1029 -10.57 -6.92 43.18
N GLU A 1030 -11.35 -7.05 42.09
CA GLU A 1030 -11.33 -6.09 40.98
C GLU A 1030 -12.00 -4.76 41.34
N THR A 1031 -12.92 -4.79 42.31
CA THR A 1031 -13.48 -3.62 42.96
C THR A 1031 -13.06 -3.65 44.44
N PRO A 1032 -11.77 -3.53 44.75
CA PRO A 1032 -11.23 -3.84 46.07
C PRO A 1032 -11.78 -2.89 47.16
N ASN A 1033 -12.42 -1.81 46.73
CA ASN A 1033 -13.05 -0.81 47.56
C ASN A 1033 -14.52 -1.11 47.86
N ILE A 1034 -15.12 -2.21 47.43
CA ILE A 1034 -16.53 -2.52 47.73
C ILE A 1034 -16.65 -3.92 48.32
N ILE A 1035 -17.24 -4.02 49.51
CA ILE A 1035 -17.55 -5.28 50.19
C ILE A 1035 -19.03 -5.30 50.53
N GLN A 1036 -19.71 -6.42 50.31
CA GLN A 1036 -21.12 -6.60 50.68
C GLN A 1036 -21.25 -7.65 51.79
N ARG A 1037 -22.19 -7.43 52.69
CA ARG A 1037 -22.57 -8.36 53.75
C ARG A 1037 -24.04 -8.71 53.61
N PHE A 1038 -24.36 -9.99 53.71
CA PHE A 1038 -25.72 -10.52 53.77
C PHE A 1038 -25.89 -11.27 55.08
N LYS A 1039 -26.89 -10.90 55.89
CA LYS A 1039 -27.23 -11.59 57.15
C LYS A 1039 -28.72 -11.92 57.12
N ASP A 1040 -29.04 -13.22 57.09
CA ASP A 1040 -30.39 -13.81 56.98
C ASP A 1040 -31.25 -13.26 55.82
N GLY A 1041 -30.61 -12.70 54.81
CA GLY A 1041 -31.26 -12.00 53.69
C GLY A 1041 -32.00 -10.71 54.07
N ARG A 1042 -31.91 -10.22 55.31
CA ARG A 1042 -32.66 -9.04 55.81
C ARG A 1042 -31.79 -7.91 56.35
N HIS A 1043 -30.58 -8.19 56.81
CA HIS A 1043 -29.67 -7.19 57.39
C HIS A 1043 -28.43 -6.99 56.52
N ASN A 1044 -28.66 -6.60 55.27
CA ASN A 1044 -27.62 -6.50 54.27
C ASN A 1044 -26.91 -5.13 54.36
N SER A 1045 -25.60 -5.09 54.09
CA SER A 1045 -24.86 -3.83 53.96
C SER A 1045 -23.87 -3.85 52.81
N THR A 1046 -23.53 -2.65 52.34
CA THR A 1046 -22.47 -2.41 51.35
C THR A 1046 -21.46 -1.44 51.94
N TRP A 1047 -20.20 -1.82 51.93
CA TRP A 1047 -19.07 -1.11 52.51
C TRP A 1047 -18.20 -0.61 51.37
N THR A 1048 -18.01 0.70 51.26
CA THR A 1048 -17.27 1.34 50.18
C THR A 1048 -16.04 2.08 50.71
N ARG A 1049 -14.83 1.63 50.39
CA ARG A 1049 -13.57 2.28 50.76
C ARG A 1049 -13.47 3.64 50.09
N LEU A 1050 -13.25 4.66 50.90
CA LEU A 1050 -12.99 6.03 50.47
C LEU A 1050 -11.48 6.21 50.32
N SER A 1051 -11.05 6.77 49.19
CA SER A 1051 -9.64 7.12 48.97
C SER A 1051 -9.22 8.23 49.94
N LEU A 1052 -8.10 8.03 50.64
CA LEU A 1052 -7.45 9.09 51.41
C LEU A 1052 -6.95 10.16 50.42
N ASN A 1053 -7.41 11.41 50.57
CA ASN A 1053 -6.75 12.57 49.96
C ASN A 1053 -5.48 12.94 50.72
#